data_AF-A0A0A1W629-F1
#
_entry.id   AF-A0A0A1W629-F1
#
_cell.length_a   1.000
_cell.length_b   1.000
_cell.length_c   1.000
_cell.angle_alpha   90.00
_cell.angle_beta   90.00
_cell.angle_gamma   90.00
#
_symmetry.space_group_name_H-M   'P 1'
#
loop_
_entity.id
_entity.type
_entity.pdbx_description
1 polymer ?
#
loop_
_entity_poly.entity_id
_entity_poly.type
_entity_poly.pdbx_seq_one_letter_code
_entity_poly.pdbx_strand_id
1 'polypeptide(L)'
;MTAAAPIPRHYGLDWLRIGAFAILILYHIGMVFVPWGFHVQLASLPWVAIPMLASNPWRLMLLFVVSGYATRALAVRHPTILSFARGRSIRLLVPLLFGVCVLVPPQIWAELASKYGYAASYWVFWARDWLSFRAIGGVVPTPAWNHLWFVGYLWVYTMAIALMLAVGHRWAGAAQRVFDRVLGSWGGAVLPVVGLLLIDIRFFPGQSETHALLGDWLAHAIYFPALLFGFGMAGSERVLDSFRRGWAVAGVIALASYAVAAGLEWRWPGLMGAPKGFGILFAGARAVQGWMAVVALIGIAERFWNRDHPWRRTLTEAVFPFYLIHQTIIILVAFALRGLGWPLWLDAVILIAATVAGCWVFYRIGREVKWLRPLIGLRPRGMAASLRSDRGAGDFPDNFGVSPMSPSWSLVIHGGAGRITRDVLTPEQDAGARAGLDAALKAGSAVLAEGGSALDAVEAAVRVLEDDPHFNAGRGACFTREGTNELDAAIMDGRDRRAGSVAGVTRTRNPVSLARKVMAASPHVLLAGPGADRFSAEQGLEQVDPAWFHTDERRRQLDELLSRNADAFDSDMKYGTVGAVACDCHGHVAAATSTGGVTGKRWGRIGDSPLIGAGTYADDRACAVSCTGSGEVFIRVGVGHEIAARRRFTGESIQAAADTVLAEVKALGGTGGTIVAAPDGTIAWSMTTAGMYRGRATSAGEHQVAIYADEG
;
A
#
# COMPACT_ATOMS: atom_id res chain seq x y z
N MET A 1 21.53 -7.30 9.63
CA MET A 1 20.45 -7.12 10.63
C MET A 1 19.77 -8.47 10.74
N THR A 2 19.67 -9.08 11.92
CA THR A 2 18.80 -10.25 12.09
C THR A 2 17.39 -9.85 11.68
N ALA A 3 16.72 -10.70 10.91
CA ALA A 3 15.42 -10.41 10.29
C ALA A 3 14.36 -10.15 11.37
N ALA A 4 14.21 -8.89 11.77
CA ALA A 4 13.09 -8.46 12.60
C ALA A 4 11.81 -8.63 11.78
N ALA A 5 10.80 -9.27 12.37
CA ALA A 5 9.52 -9.49 11.71
C ALA A 5 8.95 -8.16 11.15
N PRO A 6 8.39 -8.17 9.92
CA PRO A 6 7.85 -6.96 9.31
C PRO A 6 6.71 -6.40 10.16
N ILE A 7 6.79 -5.11 10.52
CA ILE A 7 5.75 -4.43 11.28
C ILE A 7 4.51 -4.28 10.37
N PRO A 8 3.33 -4.83 10.76
CA PRO A 8 2.09 -4.67 10.01
C PRO A 8 1.76 -3.20 9.78
N ARG A 9 1.08 -2.89 8.66
CA ARG A 9 0.68 -1.51 8.37
C ARG A 9 -0.36 -1.06 9.39
N HIS A 10 -0.07 0.05 10.07
CA HIS A 10 -0.95 0.61 11.09
C HIS A 10 -1.88 1.68 10.50
N TYR A 11 -3.15 1.35 10.24
CA TYR A 11 -4.09 2.27 9.61
C TYR A 11 -4.45 3.45 10.51
N GLY A 12 -4.55 3.20 11.83
CA GLY A 12 -4.83 4.26 12.80
C GLY A 12 -3.80 5.39 12.77
N LEU A 13 -2.51 5.06 12.59
CA LEU A 13 -1.44 6.06 12.55
C LEU A 13 -1.41 6.82 11.21
N ASP A 14 -1.81 6.17 10.11
CA ASP A 14 -2.03 6.86 8.84
C ASP A 14 -3.14 7.92 8.99
N TRP A 15 -4.26 7.59 9.65
CA TRP A 15 -5.33 8.54 9.93
C TRP A 15 -4.94 9.68 10.85
N LEU A 16 -4.18 9.39 11.92
CA LEU A 16 -3.66 10.44 12.80
C LEU A 16 -2.76 11.41 12.07
N ARG A 17 -1.88 10.93 11.19
CA ARG A 17 -1.05 11.80 10.36
C ARG A 17 -1.90 12.68 9.44
N ILE A 18 -2.91 12.11 8.78
CA ILE A 18 -3.82 12.85 7.90
C ILE A 18 -4.57 13.94 8.70
N GLY A 19 -5.17 13.57 9.83
CA GLY A 19 -5.94 14.48 10.67
C GLY A 19 -5.09 15.58 11.30
N ALA A 20 -3.93 15.23 11.88
CA ALA A 20 -3.01 16.20 12.47
C ALA A 20 -2.50 17.22 11.43
N PHE A 21 -2.25 16.75 10.22
CA PHE A 21 -1.83 17.62 9.13
C PHE A 21 -2.97 18.51 8.59
N ALA A 22 -4.20 18.00 8.49
CA ALA A 22 -5.36 18.83 8.16
C ALA A 22 -5.60 19.94 9.20
N ILE A 23 -5.46 19.62 10.49
CA ILE A 23 -5.52 20.59 11.60
C ILE A 23 -4.37 21.60 11.51
N LEU A 24 -3.17 21.19 11.08
CA LEU A 24 -2.04 22.10 10.87
C LEU A 24 -2.34 23.15 9.79
N ILE A 25 -2.99 22.77 8.68
CA ILE A 25 -3.39 23.73 7.63
C ILE A 25 -4.37 24.75 8.21
N LEU A 26 -5.40 24.30 8.92
CA LEU A 26 -6.36 25.21 9.57
C LEU A 26 -5.69 26.11 10.60
N TYR A 27 -4.70 25.59 11.33
CA TYR A 27 -3.90 26.38 12.25
C TYR A 27 -3.13 27.50 11.53
N HIS A 28 -2.47 27.22 10.38
CA HIS A 28 -1.79 28.27 9.61
C HIS A 28 -2.75 29.28 8.98
N ILE A 29 -3.97 28.88 8.63
CA ILE A 29 -5.01 29.84 8.23
C ILE A 29 -5.37 30.74 9.42
N GLY A 30 -5.53 30.17 10.62
CA GLY A 30 -5.76 30.93 11.85
C GLY A 30 -4.65 31.95 12.17
N MET A 31 -3.38 31.64 11.82
CA MET A 31 -2.24 32.55 12.01
C MET A 31 -2.40 33.90 11.26
N VAL A 32 -3.20 33.94 10.20
CA VAL A 32 -3.50 35.18 9.46
C VAL A 32 -4.34 36.16 10.28
N PHE A 33 -5.11 35.64 11.24
CA PHE A 33 -6.08 36.40 12.04
C PHE A 33 -5.67 36.54 13.52
N VAL A 34 -4.75 35.72 14.03
CA VAL A 34 -4.34 35.78 15.45
C VAL A 34 -3.32 36.92 15.67
N PRO A 35 -3.21 37.51 16.87
CA PRO A 35 -2.22 38.57 17.16
C PRO A 35 -0.75 38.12 17.19
N TRP A 36 -0.46 36.83 17.03
CA TRP A 36 0.89 36.29 16.99
C TRP A 36 1.59 36.64 15.67
N GLY A 37 2.92 36.78 15.66
CA GLY A 37 3.65 37.11 14.44
C GLY A 37 3.48 36.04 13.34
N PHE A 38 3.12 36.47 12.13
CA PHE A 38 3.03 35.63 10.93
C PHE A 38 3.42 36.40 9.66
N HIS A 39 3.73 35.72 8.55
CA HIS A 39 4.28 36.34 7.33
C HIS A 39 3.43 37.48 6.77
N VAL A 40 2.15 37.23 6.54
CA VAL A 40 1.15 38.21 6.11
C VAL A 40 -0.08 38.02 6.98
N GLN A 41 -0.58 39.12 7.55
CA GLN A 41 -1.73 39.11 8.43
C GLN A 41 -2.79 40.07 7.94
N LEU A 42 -4.04 39.71 8.16
CA LEU A 42 -5.19 40.58 7.98
C LEU A 42 -5.54 41.23 9.32
N ALA A 43 -6.74 41.79 9.47
CA ALA A 43 -7.14 42.35 10.75
C ALA A 43 -7.24 41.24 11.82
N SER A 44 -6.77 41.56 13.03
CA SER A 44 -6.63 40.57 14.10
C SER A 44 -7.94 40.30 14.84
N LEU A 45 -8.18 39.03 15.18
CA LEU A 45 -9.25 38.52 16.02
C LEU A 45 -8.61 37.81 17.23
N PRO A 46 -8.39 38.50 18.36
CA PRO A 46 -7.68 37.94 19.52
C PRO A 46 -8.30 36.64 20.06
N TRP A 47 -9.63 36.50 19.99
CA TRP A 47 -10.33 35.31 20.47
C TRP A 47 -9.96 34.04 19.69
N VAL A 48 -9.46 34.15 18.45
CA VAL A 48 -9.02 33.01 17.62
C VAL A 48 -7.82 32.28 18.25
N ALA A 49 -7.04 32.96 19.11
CA ALA A 49 -5.97 32.34 19.88
C ALA A 49 -6.48 31.17 20.74
N ILE A 50 -7.67 31.29 21.32
CA ILE A 50 -8.24 30.33 22.27
C ILE A 50 -8.49 28.94 21.65
N PRO A 51 -9.23 28.78 20.53
CA PRO A 51 -9.36 27.47 19.87
C PRO A 51 -8.03 26.99 19.27
N MET A 52 -7.13 27.89 18.85
CA MET A 52 -5.80 27.50 18.36
C MET A 52 -4.92 26.88 19.43
N LEU A 53 -5.05 27.32 20.70
CA LEU A 53 -4.37 26.69 21.83
C LEU A 53 -4.79 25.22 22.00
N ALA A 54 -5.96 24.80 21.52
CA ALA A 54 -6.39 23.40 21.65
C ALA A 54 -5.47 22.44 20.87
N SER A 55 -4.98 22.83 19.69
CA SER A 55 -4.15 21.98 18.82
C SER A 55 -2.65 22.30 18.89
N ASN A 56 -2.30 23.51 19.35
CA ASN A 56 -0.93 23.99 19.25
C ASN A 56 0.13 23.08 19.94
N PRO A 57 -0.04 22.55 21.16
CA PRO A 57 1.07 21.90 21.86
C PRO A 57 1.32 20.44 21.43
N TRP A 58 0.39 19.80 20.71
CA TRP A 58 0.51 18.40 20.35
C TRP A 58 0.62 18.12 18.86
N ARG A 59 0.16 19.02 17.96
CA ARG A 59 0.09 18.73 16.52
C ARG A 59 1.44 18.31 15.92
N LEU A 60 2.51 19.07 16.21
CA LEU A 60 3.85 18.80 15.69
C LEU A 60 4.49 17.61 16.40
N MET A 61 4.34 17.53 17.72
CA MET A 61 4.83 16.40 18.51
C MET A 61 4.22 15.07 18.04
N LEU A 62 2.91 15.03 17.78
CA LEU A 62 2.22 13.88 17.21
C LEU A 62 2.80 13.50 15.83
N LEU A 63 3.05 14.48 14.96
CA LEU A 63 3.67 14.24 13.66
C LEU A 63 5.08 13.65 13.80
N PHE A 64 5.88 14.08 14.78
CA PHE A 64 7.18 13.47 15.08
C PHE A 64 7.05 12.04 15.63
N VAL A 65 6.11 11.77 16.54
CA VAL A 65 5.83 10.41 17.04
C VAL A 65 5.41 9.48 15.89
N VAL A 66 4.44 9.87 15.08
CA VAL A 66 3.98 9.05 13.94
C VAL A 66 5.08 8.89 12.90
N SER A 67 5.91 9.93 12.69
CA SER A 67 7.09 9.83 11.81
C SER A 67 8.15 8.89 12.36
N GLY A 68 8.37 8.83 13.67
CA GLY A 68 9.23 7.85 14.34
C GLY A 68 8.75 6.42 14.11
N TYR A 69 7.44 6.18 14.27
CA TYR A 69 6.82 4.89 13.97
C TYR A 69 7.07 4.48 12.51
N ALA A 70 6.77 5.39 11.57
CA ALA A 70 7.00 5.17 10.15
C ALA A 70 8.49 4.95 9.82
N THR A 71 9.39 5.62 10.55
CA THR A 71 10.84 5.50 10.39
C THR A 71 11.31 4.10 10.75
N ARG A 72 10.82 3.50 11.84
CA ARG A 72 11.11 2.10 12.16
C ARG A 72 10.51 1.13 11.16
N ALA A 73 9.24 1.31 10.80
CA ALA A 73 8.57 0.48 9.80
C ALA A 73 9.29 0.49 8.44
N LEU A 74 9.91 1.62 8.07
CA LEU A 74 10.76 1.73 6.88
C LEU A 74 12.14 1.10 7.10
N ALA A 75 12.78 1.32 8.25
CA ALA A 75 14.10 0.78 8.55
C ALA A 75 14.13 -0.76 8.47
N VAL A 76 13.07 -1.44 8.93
CA VAL A 76 12.94 -2.91 8.85
C VAL A 76 12.79 -3.41 7.40
N ARG A 77 12.24 -2.59 6.50
CA ARG A 77 12.04 -2.94 5.07
C ARG A 77 13.29 -2.75 4.21
N HIS A 78 14.29 -2.05 4.71
CA HIS A 78 15.51 -1.77 3.97
C HIS A 78 16.59 -2.81 4.32
N PRO A 79 17.28 -3.40 3.33
CA PRO A 79 18.26 -4.47 3.58
C PRO A 79 19.50 -3.97 4.34
N THR A 80 19.86 -2.70 4.17
CA THR A 80 21.02 -2.08 4.83
C THR A 80 20.70 -0.69 5.35
N ILE A 81 21.42 -0.27 6.40
CA ILE A 81 21.30 1.07 6.99
C ILE A 81 21.66 2.15 5.97
N LEU A 82 22.63 1.89 5.10
CA LEU A 82 22.99 2.80 4.02
C LEU A 82 21.86 2.95 2.99
N SER A 83 21.19 1.85 2.61
CA SER A 83 20.04 1.90 1.71
C SER A 83 18.84 2.65 2.33
N PHE A 84 18.62 2.48 3.63
CA PHE A 84 17.63 3.22 4.41
C PHE A 84 17.97 4.72 4.43
N ALA A 85 19.21 5.08 4.79
CA ALA A 85 19.66 6.45 4.85
C ALA A 85 19.54 7.14 3.48
N ARG A 86 20.03 6.50 2.41
CA ARG A 86 19.91 7.01 1.03
C ARG A 86 18.45 7.22 0.61
N GLY A 87 17.58 6.23 0.86
CA GLY A 87 16.17 6.32 0.53
C GLY A 87 15.45 7.45 1.26
N ARG A 88 15.79 7.67 2.54
CA ARG A 88 15.26 8.78 3.35
C ARG A 88 15.81 10.13 2.90
N SER A 89 17.11 10.23 2.60
CA SER A 89 17.73 11.46 2.10
C SER A 89 17.10 11.93 0.80
N ILE A 90 16.94 11.05 -0.20
CA ILE A 90 16.30 11.42 -1.47
C ILE A 90 14.85 11.90 -1.23
N ARG A 91 14.09 11.17 -0.41
CA ARG A 91 12.68 11.45 -0.17
C ARG A 91 12.42 12.74 0.61
N LEU A 92 13.39 13.21 1.40
CA LEU A 92 13.24 14.40 2.24
C LEU A 92 13.98 15.61 1.67
N LEU A 93 15.24 15.43 1.24
CA LEU A 93 16.09 16.54 0.81
C LEU A 93 15.72 17.07 -0.58
N VAL A 94 15.35 16.21 -1.53
CA VAL A 94 14.97 16.68 -2.89
C VAL A 94 13.73 17.59 -2.83
N PRO A 95 12.63 17.20 -2.16
CA PRO A 95 11.49 18.09 -1.98
C PRO A 95 11.80 19.31 -1.13
N LEU A 96 12.65 19.19 -0.11
CA LEU A 96 13.06 20.32 0.73
C LEU A 96 13.80 21.37 -0.11
N LEU A 97 14.76 20.96 -0.93
CA LEU A 97 15.49 21.86 -1.83
C LEU A 97 14.56 22.52 -2.84
N PHE A 98 13.64 21.75 -3.44
CA PHE A 98 12.61 22.31 -4.30
C PHE A 98 11.75 23.34 -3.56
N GLY A 99 11.32 23.01 -2.34
CA GLY A 99 10.55 23.90 -1.49
C GLY A 99 11.28 25.21 -1.19
N VAL A 100 12.55 25.15 -0.77
CA VAL A 100 13.38 26.32 -0.48
C VAL A 100 13.63 27.15 -1.74
N CYS A 101 13.88 26.53 -2.89
CA CYS A 101 14.21 27.27 -4.12
C CYS A 101 12.98 27.85 -4.85
N VAL A 102 11.80 27.24 -4.69
CA VAL A 102 10.62 27.53 -5.53
C VAL A 102 9.39 27.90 -4.71
N LEU A 103 9.10 27.20 -3.61
CA LEU A 103 7.84 27.36 -2.89
C LEU A 103 7.89 28.41 -1.78
N VAL A 104 9.03 28.54 -1.08
CA VAL A 104 9.24 29.50 0.01
C VAL A 104 9.50 30.94 -0.46
N PRO A 105 10.26 31.21 -1.54
CA PRO A 105 10.57 32.59 -1.95
C PRO A 105 9.34 33.50 -2.10
N PRO A 106 8.20 33.05 -2.69
CA PRO A 106 6.99 33.87 -2.76
C PRO A 106 6.46 34.31 -1.39
N GLN A 107 6.64 33.46 -0.35
CA GLN A 107 6.21 33.78 1.01
C GLN A 107 7.00 34.97 1.58
N ILE A 108 8.33 34.91 1.45
CA ILE A 108 9.24 35.92 1.97
C ILE A 108 9.11 37.22 1.19
N TRP A 109 8.95 37.15 -0.13
CA TRP A 109 8.66 38.33 -0.94
C TRP A 109 7.37 39.02 -0.49
N ALA A 110 6.29 38.27 -0.28
CA ALA A 110 5.00 38.81 0.18
C ALA A 110 5.10 39.44 1.59
N GLU A 111 5.87 38.83 2.49
CA GLU A 111 6.17 39.41 3.80
C GLU A 111 6.96 40.72 3.69
N LEU A 112 8.04 40.73 2.91
CA LEU A 112 8.87 41.92 2.67
C LEU A 112 8.06 43.07 2.05
N ALA A 113 7.23 42.75 1.05
CA ALA A 113 6.38 43.73 0.39
C ALA A 113 5.26 44.25 1.32
N SER A 114 4.76 43.44 2.25
CA SER A 114 3.63 43.82 3.11
C SER A 114 4.03 44.52 4.41
N LYS A 115 5.11 44.10 5.06
CA LYS A 115 5.55 44.64 6.36
C LYS A 115 6.66 45.68 6.26
N TYR A 116 7.55 45.53 5.29
CA TYR A 116 8.80 46.28 5.23
C TYR A 116 8.92 47.18 4.00
N GLY A 117 7.85 47.31 3.20
CA GLY A 117 7.79 48.22 2.06
C GLY A 117 8.77 47.88 0.93
N TYR A 118 9.17 46.62 0.79
CA TYR A 118 10.09 46.21 -0.26
C TYR A 118 9.45 46.39 -1.66
N ALA A 119 10.07 47.25 -2.47
CA ALA A 119 9.46 47.76 -3.71
C ALA A 119 9.79 46.95 -4.98
N ALA A 120 10.77 46.04 -4.93
CA ALA A 120 11.16 45.30 -6.14
C ALA A 120 10.17 44.17 -6.48
N SER A 121 10.12 43.83 -7.78
CA SER A 121 9.26 42.74 -8.25
C SER A 121 9.74 41.37 -7.74
N TYR A 122 8.82 40.40 -7.71
CA TYR A 122 9.14 39.03 -7.29
C TYR A 122 10.32 38.43 -8.05
N TRP A 123 10.41 38.65 -9.37
CA TRP A 123 11.48 38.09 -10.18
C TRP A 123 12.85 38.72 -9.87
N VAL A 124 12.89 40.02 -9.56
CA VAL A 124 14.12 40.69 -9.12
C VAL A 124 14.56 40.13 -7.76
N PHE A 125 13.62 40.01 -6.81
CA PHE A 125 13.87 39.40 -5.52
C PHE A 125 14.42 37.98 -5.65
N TRP A 126 13.77 37.13 -6.46
CA TRP A 126 14.17 35.73 -6.63
C TRP A 126 15.56 35.59 -7.28
N ALA A 127 15.84 36.37 -8.32
CA ALA A 127 17.10 36.27 -9.05
C ALA A 127 18.30 36.88 -8.31
N ARG A 128 18.09 37.96 -7.54
CA ARG A 128 19.18 38.75 -6.93
C ARG A 128 19.29 38.56 -5.42
N ASP A 129 18.16 38.55 -4.72
CA ASP A 129 18.14 38.74 -3.27
C ASP A 129 17.86 37.45 -2.48
N TRP A 130 17.18 36.47 -3.08
CA TRP A 130 16.82 35.22 -2.42
C TRP A 130 18.02 34.39 -1.95
N LEU A 131 19.03 34.25 -2.80
CA LEU A 131 20.26 33.50 -2.50
C LEU A 131 21.42 34.42 -2.10
N SER A 132 21.11 35.59 -1.53
CA SER A 132 22.14 36.56 -1.12
C SER A 132 22.81 36.23 0.23
N PHE A 133 22.26 35.29 1.01
CA PHE A 133 22.75 34.89 2.35
C PHE A 133 22.85 36.07 3.32
N ARG A 134 21.89 37.01 3.23
CA ARG A 134 21.85 38.25 4.02
C ARG A 134 20.44 38.48 4.56
N ALA A 135 20.33 39.27 5.62
CA ALA A 135 19.04 39.76 6.09
C ALA A 135 18.59 40.98 5.26
N ILE A 136 17.49 40.85 4.54
CA ILE A 136 16.90 41.96 3.77
C ILE A 136 16.19 42.89 4.76
N GLY A 137 16.50 44.19 4.67
CA GLY A 137 16.04 45.18 5.65
C GLY A 137 16.60 44.98 7.06
N GLY A 138 17.61 44.11 7.24
CA GLY A 138 18.18 43.78 8.55
C GLY A 138 17.33 42.86 9.43
N VAL A 139 16.16 42.41 8.95
CA VAL A 139 15.17 41.70 9.77
C VAL A 139 14.82 40.31 9.22
N VAL A 140 14.75 40.14 7.88
CA VAL A 140 14.31 38.88 7.27
C VAL A 140 15.48 38.14 6.61
N PRO A 141 15.97 37.02 7.17
CA PRO A 141 17.08 36.28 6.59
C PRO A 141 16.69 35.57 5.29
N THR A 142 17.54 35.65 4.27
CA THR A 142 17.40 34.89 3.01
C THR A 142 18.69 34.13 2.68
N PRO A 143 18.62 32.87 2.19
CA PRO A 143 17.41 32.07 2.02
C PRO A 143 16.84 31.58 3.36
N ALA A 144 15.53 31.34 3.38
CA ALA A 144 14.81 30.73 4.50
C ALA A 144 14.10 29.46 4.04
N TRP A 145 13.76 28.57 4.98
CA TRP A 145 12.91 27.42 4.70
C TRP A 145 11.50 27.51 5.29
N ASN A 146 11.21 28.54 6.10
CA ASN A 146 9.92 28.77 6.77
C ASN A 146 9.35 27.46 7.34
N HIS A 147 8.08 27.17 7.06
CA HIS A 147 7.38 25.98 7.55
C HIS A 147 7.97 24.65 7.11
N LEU A 148 8.92 24.64 6.16
CA LEU A 148 9.61 23.44 5.72
C LEU A 148 10.64 22.91 6.72
N TRP A 149 10.96 23.65 7.78
CA TRP A 149 11.93 23.26 8.83
C TRP A 149 11.70 21.84 9.36
N PHE A 150 10.43 21.42 9.48
CA PHE A 150 10.08 20.08 9.98
C PHE A 150 10.71 18.97 9.14
N VAL A 151 10.86 19.14 7.81
CA VAL A 151 11.53 18.17 6.93
C VAL A 151 13.03 18.08 7.21
N GLY A 152 13.68 19.23 7.43
CA GLY A 152 15.10 19.29 7.78
C GLY A 152 15.39 18.59 9.11
N TYR A 153 14.56 18.88 10.12
CA TYR A 153 14.63 18.25 11.44
C TYR A 153 14.38 16.75 11.35
N LEU A 154 13.32 16.34 10.64
CA LEU A 154 13.00 14.94 10.42
C LEU A 154 14.14 14.19 9.72
N TRP A 155 14.82 14.82 8.76
CA TRP A 155 15.98 14.23 8.10
C TRP A 155 17.14 14.03 9.09
N VAL A 156 17.55 15.09 9.82
CA VAL A 156 18.65 14.99 10.82
C VAL A 156 18.36 13.92 11.86
N TYR A 157 17.15 13.88 12.41
CA TYR A 157 16.77 12.88 13.41
C TYR A 157 16.74 11.46 12.83
N THR A 158 16.30 11.31 11.58
CA THR A 158 16.36 10.03 10.88
C THR A 158 17.81 9.57 10.68
N MET A 159 18.74 10.48 10.36
CA MET A 159 20.17 10.16 10.23
C MET A 159 20.79 9.81 11.58
N ALA A 160 20.43 10.51 12.66
CA ALA A 160 20.84 10.15 14.01
C ALA A 160 20.39 8.73 14.38
N ILE A 161 19.14 8.35 14.06
CA ILE A 161 18.66 6.97 14.24
C ILE A 161 19.42 5.99 13.36
N ALA A 162 19.69 6.32 12.11
CA ALA A 162 20.49 5.45 11.23
C ALA A 162 21.88 5.18 11.83
N LEU A 163 22.54 6.21 12.37
CA LEU A 163 23.81 6.09 13.06
C LEU A 163 23.70 5.25 14.34
N MET A 164 22.67 5.49 15.17
CA MET A 164 22.39 4.69 16.37
C MET A 164 22.19 3.22 16.03
N LEU A 165 21.47 2.91 14.95
CA LEU A 165 21.29 1.54 14.47
C LEU A 165 22.60 0.93 13.95
N ALA A 166 23.47 1.73 13.33
CA ALA A 166 24.75 1.25 12.81
C ALA A 166 25.71 0.84 13.94
N VAL A 167 25.83 1.70 14.96
CA VAL A 167 26.74 1.49 16.10
C VAL A 167 26.13 0.52 17.13
N GLY A 168 24.83 0.59 17.32
CA GLY A 168 24.11 -0.06 18.42
C GLY A 168 23.32 -1.32 18.06
N HIS A 169 23.48 -1.89 16.84
CA HIS A 169 22.63 -3.00 16.39
C HIS A 169 22.58 -4.19 17.38
N ARG A 170 23.70 -4.50 18.05
CA ARG A 170 23.79 -5.59 19.03
C ARG A 170 22.95 -5.36 20.30
N TRP A 171 22.68 -4.10 20.63
CA TRP A 171 21.94 -3.68 21.81
C TRP A 171 20.46 -3.36 21.51
N ALA A 172 20.07 -3.30 20.23
CA ALA A 172 18.72 -2.90 19.82
C ALA A 172 17.62 -3.72 20.50
N GLY A 173 17.81 -5.04 20.63
CA GLY A 173 16.87 -5.92 21.33
C GLY A 173 16.80 -5.66 22.84
N ALA A 174 17.93 -5.37 23.49
CA ALA A 174 17.96 -5.02 24.90
C ALA A 174 17.30 -3.65 25.15
N ALA A 175 17.58 -2.67 24.30
CA ALA A 175 16.94 -1.36 24.32
C ALA A 175 15.42 -1.46 24.17
N GLN A 176 14.93 -2.31 23.25
CA GLN A 176 13.49 -2.55 23.11
C GLN A 176 12.88 -3.16 24.38
N ARG A 177 13.53 -4.14 25.02
CA ARG A 177 13.01 -4.73 26.27
C ARG A 177 12.94 -3.71 27.40
N VAL A 178 13.93 -2.81 27.49
CA VAL A 178 13.91 -1.71 28.47
C VAL A 178 12.78 -0.74 28.14
N PHE A 179 12.61 -0.37 26.88
CA PHE A 179 11.50 0.47 26.41
C PHE A 179 10.15 -0.14 26.80
N ASP A 180 9.93 -1.43 26.53
CA ASP A 180 8.68 -2.12 26.86
C ASP A 180 8.43 -2.22 28.37
N ARG A 181 9.49 -2.38 29.17
CA ARG A 181 9.38 -2.45 30.63
C ARG A 181 9.04 -1.09 31.24
N VAL A 182 9.72 -0.04 30.80
CA VAL A 182 9.60 1.31 31.36
C VAL A 182 8.35 2.02 30.84
N LEU A 183 8.06 1.88 29.54
CA LEU A 183 7.01 2.65 28.87
C LEU A 183 5.75 1.84 28.56
N GLY A 184 5.81 0.50 28.61
CA GLY A 184 4.68 -0.37 28.23
C GLY A 184 3.50 -0.41 29.21
N SER A 185 3.57 0.30 30.34
CA SER A 185 2.45 0.48 31.27
C SER A 185 2.04 1.95 31.36
N TRP A 186 1.84 2.52 32.55
CA TRP A 186 1.55 3.94 32.74
C TRP A 186 2.75 4.84 32.40
N GLY A 187 3.97 4.30 32.40
CA GLY A 187 5.20 5.05 32.14
C GLY A 187 5.23 5.74 30.78
N GLY A 188 4.64 5.15 29.73
CA GLY A 188 4.54 5.75 28.40
C GLY A 188 3.67 7.02 28.37
N ALA A 189 2.72 7.15 29.31
CA ALA A 189 1.91 8.36 29.46
C ALA A 189 2.59 9.38 30.38
N VAL A 190 3.22 8.93 31.48
CA VAL A 190 3.72 9.85 32.52
C VAL A 190 5.12 10.39 32.23
N LEU A 191 6.08 9.55 31.84
CA LEU A 191 7.49 9.96 31.73
C LEU A 191 7.72 11.06 30.68
N PRO A 192 7.06 11.05 29.50
CA PRO A 192 7.22 12.14 28.56
C PRO A 192 6.63 13.47 29.06
N VAL A 193 5.55 13.46 29.86
CA VAL A 193 5.05 14.67 30.54
C VAL A 193 6.10 15.22 31.50
N VAL A 194 6.70 14.36 32.32
CA VAL A 194 7.77 14.78 33.25
C VAL A 194 8.95 15.38 32.47
N GLY A 195 9.33 14.76 31.35
CA GLY A 195 10.37 15.28 30.47
C GLY A 195 10.04 16.67 29.92
N LEU A 196 8.83 16.87 29.39
CA LEU A 196 8.38 18.17 28.87
C LEU A 196 8.33 19.24 29.97
N LEU A 197 7.85 18.89 31.16
CA LEU A 197 7.83 19.81 32.31
C LEU A 197 9.25 20.23 32.71
N LEU A 198 10.21 19.31 32.72
CA LEU A 198 11.61 19.65 33.00
C LEU A 198 12.22 20.54 31.91
N ILE A 199 11.90 20.26 30.64
CA ILE A 199 12.34 21.09 29.51
C ILE A 199 11.82 22.52 29.67
N ASP A 200 10.51 22.68 29.84
CA ASP A 200 9.85 23.99 29.84
C ASP A 200 10.10 24.80 31.13
N ILE A 201 10.18 24.13 32.29
CA ILE A 201 10.29 24.83 33.58
C ILE A 201 11.74 24.99 34.01
N ARG A 202 12.61 24.01 33.73
CA ARG A 202 13.97 23.96 34.30
C ARG A 202 15.08 24.25 33.30
N PHE A 203 15.01 23.70 32.09
CA PHE A 203 16.12 23.78 31.13
C PHE A 203 15.98 24.98 30.20
N PHE A 204 14.77 25.30 29.75
CA PHE A 204 14.51 26.37 28.77
C PHE A 204 13.36 27.30 29.20
N PRO A 205 13.37 27.84 30.44
CA PRO A 205 12.27 28.68 30.93
C PRO A 205 12.07 29.92 30.06
N GLY A 206 10.87 30.07 29.50
CA GLY A 206 10.46 31.22 28.71
C GLY A 206 11.13 31.34 27.33
N GLN A 207 11.86 30.32 26.88
CA GLN A 207 12.40 30.30 25.53
C GLN A 207 11.35 29.82 24.52
N SER A 208 11.53 30.22 23.27
CA SER A 208 10.71 29.80 22.13
C SER A 208 11.59 29.18 21.06
N GLU A 209 11.01 28.25 20.30
CA GLU A 209 11.67 27.60 19.17
C GLU A 209 12.15 28.65 18.15
N THR A 210 13.33 28.44 17.59
CA THR A 210 13.91 29.36 16.58
C THR A 210 13.74 28.82 15.16
N HIS A 211 13.48 27.52 15.02
CA HIS A 211 13.43 26.77 13.77
C HIS A 211 14.74 26.83 12.96
N ALA A 212 15.83 27.25 13.62
CA ALA A 212 17.19 27.19 13.11
C ALA A 212 17.77 25.82 13.47
N LEU A 213 17.90 24.93 12.48
CA LEU A 213 18.37 23.55 12.69
C LEU A 213 19.66 23.44 13.51
N LEU A 214 20.49 24.48 13.48
CA LEU A 214 21.64 24.63 14.35
C LEU A 214 21.30 25.62 15.47
N GLY A 215 21.43 25.19 16.72
CA GLY A 215 21.25 26.05 17.89
C GLY A 215 19.84 26.06 18.50
N ASP A 216 18.84 25.46 17.86
CA ASP A 216 17.48 25.31 18.43
C ASP A 216 17.38 24.14 19.42
N TRP A 217 18.12 24.25 20.53
CA TRP A 217 18.20 23.20 21.54
C TRP A 217 16.85 22.86 22.17
N LEU A 218 15.94 23.83 22.28
CA LEU A 218 14.58 23.61 22.76
C LEU A 218 13.81 22.66 21.82
N ALA A 219 13.76 22.97 20.52
CA ALA A 219 13.07 22.11 19.56
C ALA A 219 13.70 20.70 19.50
N HIS A 220 15.04 20.61 19.59
CA HIS A 220 15.73 19.32 19.66
C HIS A 220 15.35 18.51 20.91
N ALA A 221 15.24 19.16 22.07
CA ALA A 221 14.87 18.50 23.33
C ALA A 221 13.42 17.98 23.32
N ILE A 222 12.52 18.59 22.55
CA ILE A 222 11.11 18.18 22.45
C ILE A 222 10.94 17.11 21.35
N TYR A 223 11.40 17.40 20.14
CA TYR A 223 10.99 16.63 18.96
C TYR A 223 11.85 15.38 18.71
N PHE A 224 13.14 15.40 19.06
CA PHE A 224 13.97 14.21 18.91
C PHE A 224 13.51 13.07 19.85
N PRO A 225 13.24 13.32 21.15
CA PRO A 225 12.65 12.29 22.03
C PRO A 225 11.27 11.83 21.57
N ALA A 226 10.41 12.73 21.07
CA ALA A 226 9.10 12.35 20.53
C ALA A 226 9.24 11.39 19.32
N LEU A 227 10.17 11.67 18.41
CA LEU A 227 10.46 10.79 17.29
C LEU A 227 11.04 9.44 17.75
N LEU A 228 11.98 9.44 18.70
CA LEU A 228 12.53 8.21 19.29
C LEU A 228 11.45 7.40 20.01
N PHE A 229 10.53 8.03 20.72
CA PHE A 229 9.39 7.37 21.34
C PHE A 229 8.54 6.65 20.29
N GLY A 230 8.19 7.34 19.20
CA GLY A 230 7.49 6.76 18.07
C GLY A 230 8.22 5.58 17.44
N PHE A 231 9.54 5.68 17.30
CA PHE A 231 10.39 4.59 16.83
C PHE A 231 10.33 3.39 17.78
N GLY A 232 10.45 3.59 19.10
CA GLY A 232 10.33 2.53 20.10
C GLY A 232 8.95 1.87 20.13
N MET A 233 7.89 2.70 20.05
CA MET A 233 6.48 2.29 20.05
C MET A 233 6.14 1.37 18.87
N ALA A 234 6.76 1.55 17.71
CA ALA A 234 6.53 0.69 16.55
C ALA A 234 6.89 -0.79 16.76
N GLY A 235 7.69 -1.11 17.79
CA GLY A 235 7.98 -2.48 18.20
C GLY A 235 7.35 -2.89 19.52
N SER A 236 6.38 -2.13 20.05
CA SER A 236 5.83 -2.32 21.40
C SER A 236 4.30 -2.36 21.40
N GLU A 237 3.73 -3.55 21.35
CA GLU A 237 2.27 -3.74 21.51
C GLU A 237 1.80 -3.29 22.89
N ARG A 238 2.64 -3.44 23.92
CA ARG A 238 2.34 -3.02 25.30
C ARG A 238 2.04 -1.52 25.40
N VAL A 239 2.81 -0.67 24.73
CA VAL A 239 2.58 0.77 24.73
C VAL A 239 1.26 1.11 24.03
N LEU A 240 1.02 0.53 22.84
CA LEU A 240 -0.22 0.76 22.08
C LEU A 240 -1.45 0.31 22.88
N ASP A 241 -1.39 -0.85 23.52
CA ASP A 241 -2.43 -1.38 24.39
C ASP A 241 -2.66 -0.51 25.63
N SER A 242 -1.60 0.01 26.23
CA SER A 242 -1.69 0.94 27.35
C SER A 242 -2.44 2.21 26.94
N PHE A 243 -2.09 2.78 25.78
CA PHE A 243 -2.76 3.97 25.25
C PHE A 243 -4.22 3.68 24.87
N ARG A 244 -4.49 2.52 24.25
CA ARG A 244 -5.84 2.05 23.92
C ARG A 244 -6.73 1.90 25.16
N ARG A 245 -6.18 1.52 26.32
CA ARG A 245 -6.94 1.44 27.59
C ARG A 245 -7.07 2.81 28.27
N GLY A 246 -6.01 3.62 28.25
CA GLY A 246 -5.92 4.90 28.96
C GLY A 246 -6.44 6.13 28.23
N TRP A 247 -6.85 6.01 26.96
CA TRP A 247 -7.16 7.16 26.09
C TRP A 247 -8.18 8.14 26.68
N ALA A 248 -9.22 7.64 27.36
CA ALA A 248 -10.29 8.48 27.91
C ALA A 248 -9.77 9.35 29.06
N VAL A 249 -8.98 8.75 29.97
CA VAL A 249 -8.34 9.47 31.08
C VAL A 249 -7.36 10.51 30.55
N ALA A 250 -6.50 10.12 29.59
CA ALA A 250 -5.59 11.05 28.94
C ALA A 250 -6.34 12.20 28.24
N GLY A 251 -7.46 11.90 27.57
CA GLY A 251 -8.30 12.90 26.93
C GLY A 251 -8.90 13.91 27.91
N VAL A 252 -9.42 13.45 29.05
CA VAL A 252 -9.92 14.32 30.12
C VAL A 252 -8.81 15.22 30.67
N ILE A 253 -7.62 14.65 30.94
CA ILE A 253 -6.48 15.43 31.42
C ILE A 253 -6.07 16.49 30.38
N ALA A 254 -5.99 16.11 29.10
CA ALA A 254 -5.64 17.03 28.02
C ALA A 254 -6.65 18.18 27.90
N LEU A 255 -7.95 17.89 28.01
CA LEU A 255 -9.01 18.91 27.97
C LEU A 255 -8.99 19.81 29.21
N ALA A 256 -8.74 19.27 30.40
CA ALA A 256 -8.60 20.05 31.62
C ALA A 256 -7.39 20.99 31.55
N SER A 257 -6.24 20.49 31.09
CA SER A 257 -5.04 21.31 30.89
C SER A 257 -5.24 22.38 29.80
N TYR A 258 -5.97 22.06 28.72
CA TYR A 258 -6.38 23.03 27.73
C TYR A 258 -7.25 24.14 28.35
N ALA A 259 -8.26 23.78 29.16
CA ALA A 259 -9.13 24.74 29.82
C ALA A 259 -8.36 25.71 30.72
N VAL A 260 -7.33 25.23 31.43
CA VAL A 260 -6.42 26.07 32.21
C VAL A 260 -5.67 27.04 31.30
N ALA A 261 -5.01 26.55 30.24
CA ALA A 261 -4.24 27.40 29.33
C ALA A 261 -5.13 28.45 28.61
N ALA A 262 -6.31 28.02 28.15
CA ALA A 262 -7.31 28.89 27.52
C ALA A 262 -7.85 29.95 28.49
N GLY A 263 -8.12 29.58 29.75
CA GLY A 263 -8.58 30.52 30.77
C GLY A 263 -7.52 31.58 31.11
N LEU A 264 -6.25 31.19 31.15
CA LEU A 264 -5.14 32.13 31.37
C LEU A 264 -4.97 33.08 30.18
N GLU A 265 -5.01 32.57 28.94
CA GLU A 265 -4.95 33.41 27.73
C GLU A 265 -6.16 34.35 27.62
N TRP A 266 -7.35 33.89 28.01
CA TRP A 266 -8.55 34.73 28.04
C TRP A 266 -8.44 35.85 29.07
N ARG A 267 -7.89 35.54 30.26
CA ARG A 267 -7.77 36.49 31.37
C ARG A 267 -6.61 37.47 31.19
N TRP A 268 -5.52 37.01 30.58
CA TRP A 268 -4.32 37.77 30.25
C TRP A 268 -3.86 37.38 28.84
N PRO A 269 -4.36 38.04 27.79
CA PRO A 269 -3.94 37.77 26.41
C PRO A 269 -2.42 37.86 26.26
N GLY A 270 -1.79 36.83 25.68
CA GLY A 270 -0.34 36.71 25.58
C GLY A 270 0.38 36.68 26.93
N LEU A 271 -0.32 36.35 28.02
CA LEU A 271 0.14 36.47 29.42
C LEU A 271 0.63 37.86 29.82
N MET A 272 0.25 38.90 29.07
CA MET A 272 0.66 40.27 29.38
C MET A 272 0.05 40.73 30.70
N GLY A 273 0.91 41.14 31.64
CA GLY A 273 0.50 41.56 32.98
C GLY A 273 0.11 40.43 33.93
N ALA A 274 0.32 39.17 33.56
CA ALA A 274 0.10 38.04 34.47
C ALA A 274 1.21 37.96 35.54
N PRO A 275 0.89 37.61 36.81
CA PRO A 275 1.91 37.36 37.83
C PRO A 275 2.87 36.23 37.42
N LYS A 276 4.14 36.31 37.84
CA LYS A 276 5.22 35.39 37.40
C LYS A 276 4.89 33.89 37.53
N GLY A 277 4.12 33.49 38.54
CA GLY A 277 3.71 32.09 38.74
C GLY A 277 2.74 31.54 37.67
N PHE A 278 1.93 32.39 37.05
CA PHE A 278 0.97 31.96 36.03
C PHE A 278 1.63 31.62 34.69
N GLY A 279 2.80 32.17 34.38
CA GLY A 279 3.59 31.74 33.23
C GLY A 279 4.08 30.30 33.35
N ILE A 280 4.51 29.90 34.55
CA ILE A 280 4.90 28.51 34.85
C ILE A 280 3.68 27.58 34.81
N LEU A 281 2.54 28.03 35.37
CA LEU A 281 1.29 27.27 35.30
C LEU A 281 0.84 27.08 33.85
N PHE A 282 0.93 28.13 33.03
CA PHE A 282 0.63 28.06 31.60
C PHE A 282 1.56 27.04 30.93
N ALA A 283 2.88 27.20 31.04
CA ALA A 283 3.85 26.26 30.45
C ALA A 283 3.59 24.81 30.90
N GLY A 284 3.35 24.58 32.19
CA GLY A 284 3.02 23.27 32.73
C GLY A 284 1.73 22.68 32.16
N ALA A 285 0.67 23.49 32.05
CA ALA A 285 -0.57 23.08 31.42
C ALA A 285 -0.37 22.73 29.93
N ARG A 286 0.47 23.48 29.21
CA ARG A 286 0.79 23.21 27.80
C ARG A 286 1.55 21.89 27.62
N ALA A 287 2.54 21.61 28.47
CA ALA A 287 3.29 20.36 28.46
C ALA A 287 2.40 19.14 28.72
N VAL A 288 1.55 19.22 29.76
CA VAL A 288 0.59 18.15 30.10
C VAL A 288 -0.44 17.96 28.98
N GLN A 289 -1.04 19.05 28.49
CA GLN A 289 -1.97 19.04 27.36
C GLN A 289 -1.34 18.37 26.14
N GLY A 290 -0.09 18.75 25.81
CA GLY A 290 0.64 18.27 24.66
C GLY A 290 0.73 16.74 24.63
N TRP A 291 1.33 16.13 25.65
CA TRP A 291 1.54 14.69 25.62
C TRP A 291 0.26 13.90 25.87
N MET A 292 -0.62 14.37 26.76
CA MET A 292 -1.87 13.66 27.03
C MET A 292 -2.81 13.65 25.82
N ALA A 293 -2.80 14.71 25.00
CA ALA A 293 -3.49 14.70 23.72
C ALA A 293 -2.88 13.67 22.75
N VAL A 294 -1.55 13.54 22.67
CA VAL A 294 -0.89 12.50 21.86
C VAL A 294 -1.32 11.09 22.30
N VAL A 295 -1.29 10.81 23.61
CA VAL A 295 -1.73 9.54 24.19
C VAL A 295 -3.20 9.26 23.85
N ALA A 296 -4.08 10.24 24.04
CA ALA A 296 -5.50 10.12 23.76
C ALA A 296 -5.78 9.86 22.28
N LEU A 297 -5.14 10.63 21.38
CA LEU A 297 -5.32 10.51 19.95
C LEU A 297 -4.81 9.16 19.42
N ILE A 298 -3.65 8.69 19.87
CA ILE A 298 -3.15 7.36 19.52
C ILE A 298 -4.11 6.29 20.04
N GLY A 299 -4.53 6.36 21.31
CA GLY A 299 -5.46 5.40 21.88
C GLY A 299 -6.84 5.37 21.20
N ILE A 300 -7.37 6.52 20.76
CA ILE A 300 -8.58 6.63 19.92
C ILE A 300 -8.35 5.96 18.56
N ALA A 301 -7.20 6.22 17.94
CA ALA A 301 -6.87 5.64 16.65
C ALA A 301 -6.72 4.11 16.72
N GLU A 302 -6.10 3.59 17.78
CA GLU A 302 -6.03 2.15 18.07
C GLU A 302 -7.41 1.54 18.28
N ARG A 303 -8.24 2.20 19.09
CA ARG A 303 -9.54 1.64 19.49
C ARG A 303 -10.57 1.68 18.37
N PHE A 304 -10.58 2.75 17.58
CA PHE A 304 -11.65 3.03 16.63
C PHE A 304 -11.15 3.07 15.19
N TRP A 305 -10.04 3.72 14.89
CA TRP A 305 -9.70 4.06 13.50
C TRP A 305 -8.69 3.13 12.82
N ASN A 306 -8.31 2.02 13.44
CA ASN A 306 -7.41 1.04 12.82
C ASN A 306 -8.11 0.17 11.77
N ARG A 307 -8.71 0.82 10.76
CA ARG A 307 -9.44 0.22 9.64
C ARG A 307 -9.09 0.93 8.34
N ASP A 308 -9.15 0.21 7.23
CA ASP A 308 -8.91 0.79 5.90
C ASP A 308 -10.15 1.51 5.35
N HIS A 309 -9.94 2.49 4.47
CA HIS A 309 -10.98 3.21 3.74
C HIS A 309 -10.45 3.60 2.35
N PRO A 310 -11.28 3.65 1.29
CA PRO A 310 -10.84 3.98 -0.07
C PRO A 310 -10.02 5.27 -0.16
N TRP A 311 -10.45 6.31 0.55
CA TRP A 311 -9.80 7.63 0.54
C TRP A 311 -8.46 7.67 1.29
N ARG A 312 -8.18 6.71 2.20
CA ARG A 312 -6.96 6.72 3.02
C ARG A 312 -5.70 6.72 2.16
N ARG A 313 -5.69 5.95 1.07
CA ARG A 313 -4.55 5.82 0.14
C ARG A 313 -4.19 7.17 -0.46
N THR A 314 -5.18 7.82 -1.08
CA THR A 314 -5.03 9.13 -1.71
C THR A 314 -4.63 10.19 -0.69
N LEU A 315 -5.33 10.25 0.45
CA LEU A 315 -5.03 11.23 1.50
C LEU A 315 -3.63 11.03 2.08
N THR A 316 -3.22 9.79 2.33
CA THR A 316 -1.87 9.45 2.80
C THR A 316 -0.79 9.89 1.82
N GLU A 317 -1.00 9.67 0.51
CA GLU A 317 -0.08 10.11 -0.53
C GLU A 317 -0.02 11.65 -0.62
N ALA A 318 -1.17 12.32 -0.49
CA ALA A 318 -1.31 13.77 -0.62
C ALA A 318 -0.79 14.58 0.57
N VAL A 319 -0.67 14.00 1.78
CA VAL A 319 -0.21 14.72 2.99
C VAL A 319 1.08 15.51 2.74
N PHE A 320 2.10 14.86 2.17
CA PHE A 320 3.41 15.51 2.01
C PHE A 320 3.42 16.59 0.90
N PRO A 321 2.83 16.36 -0.29
CA PRO A 321 2.59 17.42 -1.27
C PRO A 321 1.81 18.62 -0.71
N PHE A 322 0.75 18.38 0.06
CA PHE A 322 -0.03 19.45 0.68
C PHE A 322 0.85 20.22 1.69
N TYR A 323 1.64 19.51 2.49
CA TYR A 323 2.60 20.11 3.42
C TYR A 323 3.56 21.06 2.72
N LEU A 324 4.08 20.70 1.55
CA LEU A 324 5.02 21.54 0.81
C LEU A 324 4.41 22.90 0.42
N ILE A 325 3.15 22.91 -0.05
CA ILE A 325 2.58 24.08 -0.72
C ILE A 325 1.60 24.91 0.11
N HIS A 326 0.92 24.33 1.11
CA HIS A 326 -0.24 24.96 1.77
C HIS A 326 0.04 26.38 2.28
N GLN A 327 1.14 26.59 3.00
CA GLN A 327 1.46 27.90 3.57
C GLN A 327 1.78 28.94 2.50
N THR A 328 2.42 28.56 1.39
CA THR A 328 2.62 29.47 0.26
C THR A 328 1.30 29.96 -0.30
N ILE A 329 0.32 29.06 -0.46
CA ILE A 329 -1.02 29.44 -0.92
C ILE A 329 -1.69 30.38 0.08
N ILE A 330 -1.69 30.02 1.38
CA ILE A 330 -2.28 30.84 2.45
C ILE A 330 -1.72 32.27 2.40
N ILE A 331 -0.40 32.41 2.32
CA ILE A 331 0.27 33.72 2.35
C ILE A 331 -0.02 34.54 1.10
N LEU A 332 0.04 33.93 -0.09
CA LEU A 332 -0.24 34.66 -1.33
C LEU A 332 -1.71 35.08 -1.44
N VAL A 333 -2.63 34.24 -0.98
CA VAL A 333 -4.06 34.58 -0.93
C VAL A 333 -4.29 35.69 0.11
N ALA A 334 -3.73 35.59 1.32
CA ALA A 334 -3.84 36.64 2.33
C ALA A 334 -3.24 37.97 1.84
N PHE A 335 -2.11 37.92 1.12
CA PHE A 335 -1.48 39.08 0.52
C PHE A 335 -2.38 39.76 -0.53
N ALA A 336 -3.10 38.97 -1.32
CA ALA A 336 -4.05 39.46 -2.33
C ALA A 336 -5.36 40.00 -1.72
N LEU A 337 -5.82 39.43 -0.60
CA LEU A 337 -7.02 39.89 0.10
C LEU A 337 -6.80 41.21 0.87
N ARG A 338 -5.55 41.52 1.20
CA ARG A 338 -5.19 42.73 1.93
C ARG A 338 -5.64 43.98 1.17
N GLY A 339 -6.40 44.83 1.85
CA GLY A 339 -6.89 46.10 1.31
C GLY A 339 -8.22 46.02 0.56
N LEU A 340 -8.83 44.83 0.42
CA LEU A 340 -10.16 44.67 -0.18
C LEU A 340 -11.31 45.11 0.76
N GLY A 341 -11.04 45.18 2.07
CA GLY A 341 -12.01 45.64 3.07
C GLY A 341 -13.20 44.71 3.31
N TRP A 342 -13.06 43.42 2.97
CA TRP A 342 -14.12 42.43 3.18
C TRP A 342 -14.29 42.03 4.65
N PRO A 343 -15.46 41.48 5.03
CA PRO A 343 -15.64 40.88 6.35
C PRO A 343 -14.69 39.69 6.58
N LEU A 344 -14.09 39.60 7.76
CA LEU A 344 -13.05 38.59 8.06
C LEU A 344 -13.53 37.13 7.94
N TRP A 345 -14.82 36.86 8.15
CA TRP A 345 -15.36 35.52 7.94
C TRP A 345 -15.31 35.12 6.45
N LEU A 346 -15.47 36.07 5.53
CA LEU A 346 -15.38 35.85 4.10
C LEU A 346 -13.93 35.60 3.71
N ASP A 347 -12.99 36.40 4.23
CA ASP A 347 -11.56 36.17 4.06
C ASP A 347 -11.15 34.77 4.53
N ALA A 348 -11.68 34.32 5.68
CA ALA A 348 -11.42 32.98 6.22
C ALA A 348 -11.96 31.88 5.31
N VAL A 349 -13.19 32.02 4.79
CA VAL A 349 -13.79 31.06 3.84
C VAL A 349 -12.98 30.99 2.55
N ILE A 350 -12.56 32.13 2.01
CA ILE A 350 -11.74 32.20 0.80
C ILE A 350 -10.38 31.55 1.03
N LEU A 351 -9.72 31.84 2.15
CA LEU A 351 -8.45 31.21 2.51
C LEU A 351 -8.58 29.69 2.60
N ILE A 352 -9.63 29.17 3.25
CA ILE A 352 -9.87 27.72 3.35
C ILE A 352 -10.09 27.12 1.96
N ALA A 353 -11.02 27.68 1.18
CA ALA A 353 -11.37 27.16 -0.14
C ALA A 353 -10.18 27.19 -1.11
N ALA A 354 -9.48 28.32 -1.20
CA ALA A 354 -8.32 28.50 -2.07
C ALA A 354 -7.14 27.59 -1.64
N THR A 355 -6.89 27.45 -0.34
CA THR A 355 -5.82 26.56 0.15
C THR A 355 -6.12 25.10 -0.16
N VAL A 356 -7.34 24.63 0.10
CA VAL A 356 -7.74 23.25 -0.19
C VAL A 356 -7.69 22.97 -1.70
N ALA A 357 -8.26 23.85 -2.51
CA ALA A 357 -8.25 23.72 -3.97
C ALA A 357 -6.82 23.75 -4.52
N GLY A 358 -6.01 24.72 -4.11
CA GLY A 358 -4.63 24.87 -4.55
C GLY A 358 -3.74 23.68 -4.14
N CYS A 359 -3.92 23.13 -2.94
CA CYS A 359 -3.22 21.92 -2.52
C CYS A 359 -3.58 20.71 -3.38
N TRP A 360 -4.86 20.54 -3.72
CA TRP A 360 -5.32 19.48 -4.61
C TRP A 360 -4.77 19.63 -6.03
N VAL A 361 -4.81 20.84 -6.58
CA VAL A 361 -4.24 21.15 -7.90
C VAL A 361 -2.74 20.85 -7.91
N PHE A 362 -1.98 21.33 -6.91
CA PHE A 362 -0.55 21.05 -6.78
C PHE A 362 -0.24 19.55 -6.69
N TYR A 363 -0.98 18.81 -5.87
CA TYR A 363 -0.84 17.36 -5.77
C TYR A 363 -1.14 16.67 -7.10
N ARG A 364 -2.25 17.02 -7.78
CA ARG A 364 -2.63 16.40 -9.05
C ARG A 364 -1.60 16.66 -10.14
N ILE A 365 -1.16 17.91 -10.31
CA ILE A 365 -0.14 18.27 -11.30
C ILE A 365 1.16 17.51 -11.02
N GLY A 366 1.68 17.59 -9.79
CA GLY A 366 2.93 16.92 -9.44
C GLY A 366 2.84 15.39 -9.45
N ARG A 367 1.63 14.82 -9.30
CA ARG A 367 1.39 13.37 -9.40
C ARG A 367 1.39 12.88 -10.84
N GLU A 368 0.74 13.60 -11.75
CA GLU A 368 0.58 13.18 -13.15
C GLU A 368 1.84 13.46 -13.99
N VAL A 369 2.58 14.53 -13.69
CA VAL A 369 3.83 14.86 -14.40
C VAL A 369 5.02 14.08 -13.84
N LYS A 370 5.57 13.15 -14.62
CA LYS A 370 6.59 12.15 -14.18
C LYS A 370 7.79 12.75 -13.44
N TRP A 371 8.39 13.81 -13.97
CA TRP A 371 9.60 14.42 -13.41
C TRP A 371 9.33 15.33 -12.20
N LEU A 372 8.09 15.77 -11.99
CA LEU A 372 7.68 16.55 -10.81
C LEU A 372 7.47 15.67 -9.56
N ARG A 373 7.21 14.37 -9.74
CA ARG A 373 6.90 13.45 -8.62
C ARG A 373 7.95 13.48 -7.50
N PRO A 374 9.27 13.39 -7.79
CA PRO A 374 10.29 13.43 -6.75
C PRO A 374 10.37 14.79 -6.06
N LEU A 375 10.07 15.90 -6.77
CA LEU A 375 10.07 17.26 -6.23
C LEU A 375 8.96 17.47 -5.20
N ILE A 376 7.83 16.78 -5.36
CA ILE A 376 6.72 16.82 -4.40
C ILE A 376 6.76 15.66 -3.39
N GLY A 377 7.88 14.93 -3.32
CA GLY A 377 8.12 13.83 -2.37
C GLY A 377 7.37 12.54 -2.65
N LEU A 378 6.86 12.38 -3.88
CA LEU A 378 6.34 11.12 -4.38
C LEU A 378 7.45 10.30 -5.04
N ARG A 379 7.28 8.98 -5.07
CA ARG A 379 8.25 8.10 -5.74
C ARG A 379 8.22 8.35 -7.27
N PRO A 380 9.38 8.40 -7.94
CA PRO A 380 9.44 8.42 -9.41
C PRO A 380 8.59 7.28 -9.99
N ARG A 381 7.77 7.57 -11.00
CA ARG A 381 7.13 6.54 -11.81
C ARG A 381 8.18 6.06 -12.81
N GLY A 382 8.65 4.82 -12.65
CA GLY A 382 9.63 4.21 -13.56
C GLY A 382 11.06 4.72 -13.34
N MET A 383 11.74 4.20 -12.33
CA MET A 383 13.21 4.20 -12.28
C MET A 383 13.72 2.85 -11.73
N ALA A 384 13.08 1.78 -12.21
CA ALA A 384 13.62 0.42 -12.25
C ALA A 384 13.86 -0.04 -13.71
N ALA A 385 13.62 0.85 -14.69
CA ALA A 385 13.69 0.55 -16.11
C ALA A 385 14.98 1.03 -16.80
N SER A 386 15.80 1.91 -16.20
CA SER A 386 16.98 2.49 -16.87
C SER A 386 18.34 1.88 -16.44
N LEU A 387 18.34 0.70 -15.82
CA LEU A 387 19.57 -0.10 -15.61
C LEU A 387 19.53 -1.42 -16.39
N ARG A 388 18.68 -1.51 -17.41
CA ARG A 388 18.51 -2.72 -18.25
C ARG A 388 19.00 -2.55 -19.70
N SER A 389 19.56 -1.41 -20.08
CA SER A 389 19.95 -1.14 -21.48
C SER A 389 21.42 -0.76 -21.67
N ASP A 390 22.34 -1.46 -21.01
CA ASP A 390 23.76 -1.43 -21.41
C ASP A 390 24.34 -2.84 -21.36
N ARG A 391 23.96 -3.65 -22.37
CA ARG A 391 24.87 -4.52 -23.11
C ARG A 391 24.41 -4.53 -24.57
N GLY A 392 25.34 -4.15 -25.44
CA GLY A 392 25.15 -3.74 -26.83
C GLY A 392 24.42 -4.70 -27.76
N ALA A 393 23.83 -4.15 -28.82
CA ALA A 393 24.48 -4.07 -30.13
C ALA A 393 23.61 -3.28 -31.14
N GLY A 394 24.25 -2.47 -31.99
CA GLY A 394 23.76 -2.16 -33.33
C GLY A 394 23.09 -0.79 -33.55
N ASP A 395 23.84 0.09 -34.23
CA ASP A 395 23.42 1.36 -34.84
C ASP A 395 22.28 1.19 -35.87
N PHE A 396 21.25 2.05 -35.83
CA PHE A 396 20.53 2.65 -36.98
C PHE A 396 19.60 3.78 -36.47
N PRO A 397 19.48 4.94 -37.16
CA PRO A 397 18.73 6.10 -36.66
C PRO A 397 17.26 6.15 -37.10
N ASP A 398 16.48 6.83 -36.26
CA ASP A 398 15.15 7.45 -36.44
C ASP A 398 13.96 6.62 -36.96
N ASN A 399 12.98 6.41 -36.05
CA ASN A 399 11.64 6.93 -36.30
C ASN A 399 10.80 7.06 -35.02
N PHE A 400 10.00 8.13 -34.96
CA PHE A 400 9.06 8.47 -33.89
C PHE A 400 8.09 7.29 -33.61
N GLY A 401 8.27 6.62 -32.47
CA GLY A 401 7.43 5.49 -32.05
C GLY A 401 6.80 5.73 -30.68
N VAL A 402 5.48 5.86 -30.67
CA VAL A 402 4.61 5.91 -29.49
C VAL A 402 5.03 4.85 -28.47
N SER A 403 5.32 5.25 -27.22
CA SER A 403 5.56 4.29 -26.14
C SER A 403 4.31 3.41 -25.97
N PRO A 404 4.40 2.07 -25.96
CA PRO A 404 3.23 1.22 -25.83
C PRO A 404 2.52 1.53 -24.51
N MET A 405 1.25 1.90 -24.62
CA MET A 405 0.36 2.10 -23.48
C MET A 405 0.31 0.80 -22.67
N SER A 406 0.42 0.89 -21.35
CA SER A 406 0.11 -0.25 -20.48
C SER A 406 -1.31 -0.73 -20.79
N PRO A 407 -1.54 -2.04 -20.97
CA PRO A 407 -2.86 -2.53 -21.35
C PRO A 407 -3.87 -2.19 -20.25
N SER A 408 -5.06 -1.75 -20.64
CA SER A 408 -6.16 -1.47 -19.72
C SER A 408 -6.68 -2.75 -19.08
N TRP A 409 -6.64 -3.89 -19.78
CA TRP A 409 -6.96 -5.21 -19.22
C TRP A 409 -5.99 -6.27 -19.74
N SER A 410 -5.83 -7.34 -18.97
CA SER A 410 -5.04 -8.51 -19.36
C SER A 410 -5.67 -9.80 -18.87
N LEU A 411 -5.51 -10.86 -19.65
CA LEU A 411 -6.01 -12.20 -19.40
C LEU A 411 -4.91 -13.21 -19.71
N VAL A 412 -4.73 -14.18 -18.82
CA VAL A 412 -3.90 -15.36 -19.06
C VAL A 412 -4.73 -16.59 -18.72
N ILE A 413 -4.57 -17.64 -19.51
CA ILE A 413 -5.19 -18.94 -19.28
C ILE A 413 -4.16 -20.06 -19.32
N HIS A 414 -4.45 -21.18 -18.66
CA HIS A 414 -3.76 -22.44 -18.88
C HIS A 414 -4.76 -23.60 -19.02
N GLY A 415 -4.38 -24.60 -19.82
CA GLY A 415 -5.08 -25.87 -19.99
C GLY A 415 -4.33 -27.06 -19.39
N GLY A 416 -3.26 -26.81 -18.62
CA GLY A 416 -2.51 -27.84 -17.90
C GLY A 416 -1.03 -27.91 -18.26
N ALA A 417 -0.20 -28.20 -17.26
CA ALA A 417 1.24 -28.43 -17.39
C ALA A 417 1.55 -29.92 -17.21
N GLY A 418 2.52 -30.42 -17.97
CA GLY A 418 2.92 -31.83 -17.92
C GLY A 418 3.99 -32.17 -18.95
N ARG A 419 4.24 -33.47 -19.16
CA ARG A 419 5.13 -33.97 -20.23
C ARG A 419 4.45 -33.85 -21.60
N ILE A 420 4.27 -32.61 -22.06
CA ILE A 420 3.65 -32.28 -23.33
C ILE A 420 4.76 -31.96 -24.33
N THR A 421 5.06 -32.93 -25.19
CA THR A 421 6.08 -32.81 -26.25
C THR A 421 5.45 -33.15 -27.59
N ARG A 422 6.05 -32.68 -28.69
CA ARG A 422 5.48 -32.81 -30.05
C ARG A 422 5.33 -34.26 -30.52
N ASP A 423 6.05 -35.19 -29.90
CA ASP A 423 5.96 -36.63 -30.14
C ASP A 423 4.80 -37.32 -29.39
N VAL A 424 4.18 -36.63 -28.43
CA VAL A 424 3.09 -37.18 -27.59
C VAL A 424 1.70 -36.82 -28.14
N LEU A 425 1.55 -35.66 -28.77
CA LEU A 425 0.27 -35.20 -29.30
C LEU A 425 0.14 -35.52 -30.80
N THR A 426 -1.02 -36.04 -31.21
CA THR A 426 -1.34 -36.10 -32.65
C THR A 426 -1.59 -34.68 -33.19
N PRO A 427 -1.44 -34.44 -34.50
CA PRO A 427 -1.75 -33.15 -35.12
C PRO A 427 -3.18 -32.66 -34.81
N GLU A 428 -4.14 -33.57 -34.74
CA GLU A 428 -5.55 -33.28 -34.42
C GLU A 428 -5.72 -32.85 -32.96
N GLN A 429 -5.02 -33.51 -32.03
CA GLN A 429 -5.04 -33.16 -30.62
C GLN A 429 -4.37 -31.81 -30.36
N ASP A 430 -3.25 -31.51 -31.03
CA ASP A 430 -2.59 -30.20 -30.97
C ASP A 430 -3.53 -29.11 -31.49
N ALA A 431 -4.10 -29.29 -32.68
CA ALA A 431 -5.04 -28.35 -33.28
C ALA A 431 -6.30 -28.13 -32.41
N GLY A 432 -6.86 -29.21 -31.87
CA GLY A 432 -8.01 -29.16 -30.95
C GLY A 432 -7.69 -28.38 -29.67
N ALA A 433 -6.55 -28.67 -29.03
CA ALA A 433 -6.12 -27.95 -27.84
C ALA A 433 -5.88 -26.45 -28.11
N ARG A 434 -5.29 -26.09 -29.25
CA ARG A 434 -5.11 -24.68 -29.65
C ARG A 434 -6.44 -23.98 -29.89
N ALA A 435 -7.39 -24.65 -30.54
CA ALA A 435 -8.73 -24.11 -30.77
C ALA A 435 -9.47 -23.88 -29.44
N GLY A 436 -9.37 -24.82 -28.49
CA GLY A 436 -9.95 -24.68 -27.15
C GLY A 436 -9.34 -23.52 -26.35
N LEU A 437 -8.01 -23.37 -26.37
CA LEU A 437 -7.32 -22.23 -25.75
C LEU A 437 -7.74 -20.89 -26.39
N ASP A 438 -7.84 -20.85 -27.71
CA ASP A 438 -8.27 -19.65 -28.45
C ASP A 438 -9.72 -19.27 -28.12
N ALA A 439 -10.62 -20.25 -28.06
CA ALA A 439 -12.01 -20.05 -27.67
C ALA A 439 -12.14 -19.51 -26.23
N ALA A 440 -11.37 -20.07 -25.29
CA ALA A 440 -11.36 -19.63 -23.89
C ALA A 440 -10.80 -18.20 -23.74
N LEU A 441 -9.73 -17.86 -24.46
CA LEU A 441 -9.21 -16.50 -24.51
C LEU A 441 -10.24 -15.53 -25.07
N LYS A 442 -10.91 -15.88 -26.17
CA LYS A 442 -11.96 -15.05 -26.79
C LYS A 442 -13.11 -14.79 -25.83
N ALA A 443 -13.59 -15.83 -25.12
CA ALA A 443 -14.68 -15.69 -24.17
C ALA A 443 -14.32 -14.74 -23.00
N GLY A 444 -13.16 -14.93 -22.37
CA GLY A 444 -12.72 -14.03 -21.29
C GLY A 444 -12.40 -12.62 -21.79
N SER A 445 -11.79 -12.49 -22.97
CA SER A 445 -11.44 -11.19 -23.55
C SER A 445 -12.66 -10.39 -23.97
N ALA A 446 -13.73 -11.03 -24.45
CA ALA A 446 -14.99 -10.35 -24.78
C ALA A 446 -15.57 -9.65 -23.53
N VAL A 447 -15.59 -10.35 -22.39
CA VAL A 447 -16.04 -9.78 -21.11
C VAL A 447 -15.21 -8.56 -20.72
N LEU A 448 -13.88 -8.65 -20.80
CA LEU A 448 -12.98 -7.55 -20.42
C LEU A 448 -13.05 -6.37 -21.40
N ALA A 449 -13.19 -6.65 -22.70
CA ALA A 449 -13.31 -5.63 -23.73
C ALA A 449 -14.60 -4.80 -23.60
N GLU A 450 -15.67 -5.41 -23.10
CA GLU A 450 -16.94 -4.75 -22.79
C GLU A 450 -16.94 -4.02 -21.44
N GLY A 451 -15.82 -4.05 -20.69
CA GLY A 451 -15.68 -3.42 -19.38
C GLY A 451 -16.23 -4.25 -18.22
N GLY A 452 -16.46 -5.56 -18.44
CA GLY A 452 -16.81 -6.51 -17.40
C GLY A 452 -15.71 -6.74 -16.37
N SER A 453 -16.05 -7.40 -15.26
CA SER A 453 -15.10 -7.59 -14.16
C SER A 453 -14.09 -8.70 -14.43
N ALA A 454 -12.92 -8.63 -13.79
CA ALA A 454 -11.92 -9.70 -13.85
C ALA A 454 -12.52 -11.05 -13.40
N LEU A 455 -13.44 -11.03 -12.44
CA LEU A 455 -14.13 -12.20 -11.91
C LEU A 455 -15.04 -12.86 -12.96
N ASP A 456 -15.79 -12.07 -13.72
CA ASP A 456 -16.63 -12.57 -14.82
C ASP A 456 -15.76 -13.16 -15.94
N ALA A 457 -14.64 -12.52 -16.25
CA ALA A 457 -13.75 -12.94 -17.32
C ALA A 457 -13.09 -14.31 -17.04
N VAL A 458 -12.58 -14.52 -15.81
CA VAL A 458 -11.96 -15.81 -15.45
C VAL A 458 -12.98 -16.95 -15.39
N GLU A 459 -14.22 -16.67 -14.95
CA GLU A 459 -15.28 -17.69 -15.01
C GLU A 459 -15.64 -18.03 -16.46
N ALA A 460 -15.83 -17.04 -17.32
CA ALA A 460 -16.18 -17.25 -18.72
C ALA A 460 -15.10 -18.08 -19.45
N ALA A 461 -13.82 -17.76 -19.24
CA ALA A 461 -12.72 -18.50 -19.83
C ALA A 461 -12.66 -19.96 -19.32
N VAL A 462 -12.79 -20.18 -18.00
CA VAL A 462 -12.71 -21.53 -17.43
C VAL A 462 -13.92 -22.38 -17.82
N ARG A 463 -15.13 -21.81 -17.94
CA ARG A 463 -16.31 -22.54 -18.44
C ARG A 463 -16.09 -23.12 -19.83
N VAL A 464 -15.45 -22.36 -20.73
CA VAL A 464 -15.11 -22.86 -22.08
C VAL A 464 -14.13 -24.04 -22.00
N LEU A 465 -13.12 -23.95 -21.12
CA LEU A 465 -12.16 -25.04 -20.92
C LEU A 465 -12.79 -26.27 -20.25
N GLU A 466 -13.81 -26.09 -19.39
CA GLU A 466 -14.57 -27.18 -18.77
C GLU A 466 -15.52 -27.88 -19.75
N ASP A 467 -15.98 -27.21 -20.81
CA ASP A 467 -16.85 -27.82 -21.83
C ASP A 467 -16.05 -28.53 -22.94
N ASP A 468 -14.74 -28.27 -23.03
CA ASP A 468 -13.87 -28.79 -24.07
C ASP A 468 -13.17 -30.11 -23.64
N PRO A 469 -13.42 -31.23 -24.35
CA PRO A 469 -12.94 -32.56 -23.97
C PRO A 469 -11.42 -32.74 -24.01
N HIS A 470 -10.65 -31.78 -24.56
CA HIS A 470 -9.19 -31.87 -24.62
C HIS A 470 -8.53 -31.60 -23.26
N PHE A 471 -9.21 -30.89 -22.34
CA PHE A 471 -8.64 -30.49 -21.06
C PHE A 471 -9.15 -31.36 -19.90
N ASN A 472 -8.37 -31.42 -18.82
CA ASN A 472 -8.72 -32.22 -17.63
C ASN A 472 -9.54 -31.39 -16.63
N ALA A 473 -10.71 -30.92 -17.05
CA ALA A 473 -11.69 -30.23 -16.20
C ALA A 473 -13.08 -30.36 -16.83
N GLY A 474 -14.15 -30.50 -16.04
CA GLY A 474 -15.48 -30.72 -16.59
C GLY A 474 -15.51 -31.91 -17.57
N ARG A 475 -15.98 -31.68 -18.79
CA ARG A 475 -15.95 -32.67 -19.88
C ARG A 475 -14.51 -32.97 -20.26
N GLY A 476 -14.10 -34.24 -20.16
CA GLY A 476 -12.70 -34.63 -20.37
C GLY A 476 -11.90 -34.73 -19.06
N ALA A 477 -12.55 -34.63 -17.91
CA ALA A 477 -11.93 -34.94 -16.62
C ALA A 477 -11.37 -36.36 -16.57
N CYS A 478 -10.26 -36.53 -15.86
CA CYS A 478 -9.66 -37.84 -15.61
C CYS A 478 -10.54 -38.69 -14.68
N PHE A 479 -10.35 -40.01 -14.77
CA PHE A 479 -11.10 -40.96 -13.95
C PHE A 479 -10.39 -41.23 -12.62
N THR A 480 -11.20 -41.39 -11.57
CA THR A 480 -10.81 -42.04 -10.32
C THR A 480 -10.47 -43.51 -10.56
N ARG A 481 -9.86 -44.16 -9.57
CA ARG A 481 -9.59 -45.61 -9.63
C ARG A 481 -10.87 -46.43 -9.80
N GLU A 482 -11.97 -46.00 -9.20
CA GLU A 482 -13.28 -46.63 -9.28
C GLU A 482 -13.99 -46.35 -10.61
N GLY A 483 -13.35 -45.59 -11.51
CA GLY A 483 -13.87 -45.33 -12.84
C GLY A 483 -14.98 -44.27 -12.89
N THR A 484 -15.04 -43.40 -11.88
CA THR A 484 -15.93 -42.22 -11.81
C THR A 484 -15.15 -40.93 -12.09
N ASN A 485 -15.85 -39.82 -12.30
CA ASN A 485 -15.24 -38.49 -12.33
C ASN A 485 -15.63 -37.70 -11.08
N GLU A 486 -14.63 -37.09 -10.45
CA GLU A 486 -14.78 -36.23 -9.28
C GLU A 486 -14.07 -34.92 -9.59
N LEU A 487 -14.79 -33.80 -9.53
CA LEU A 487 -14.30 -32.52 -10.01
C LEU A 487 -14.04 -31.55 -8.85
N ASP A 488 -13.00 -30.75 -9.00
CA ASP A 488 -12.63 -29.71 -8.04
C ASP A 488 -12.50 -28.36 -8.76
N ALA A 489 -12.96 -27.27 -8.13
CA ALA A 489 -12.76 -25.92 -8.67
C ALA A 489 -12.76 -24.85 -7.58
N ALA A 490 -12.07 -23.74 -7.84
CA ALA A 490 -12.11 -22.54 -7.02
C ALA A 490 -12.10 -21.26 -7.87
N ILE A 491 -12.67 -20.20 -7.30
CA ILE A 491 -12.65 -18.85 -7.86
C ILE A 491 -12.48 -17.83 -6.73
N MET A 492 -11.69 -16.78 -6.99
CA MET A 492 -11.35 -15.77 -5.99
C MET A 492 -11.31 -14.35 -6.57
N ASP A 493 -11.93 -13.41 -5.86
CA ASP A 493 -11.93 -11.98 -6.16
C ASP A 493 -10.84 -11.25 -5.38
N GLY A 494 -9.94 -10.55 -6.08
CA GLY A 494 -8.81 -9.84 -5.49
C GLY A 494 -9.17 -8.59 -4.69
N ARG A 495 -10.37 -8.02 -4.89
CA ARG A 495 -10.81 -6.75 -4.27
C ARG A 495 -10.90 -6.84 -2.75
N ASP A 496 -11.60 -7.87 -2.30
CA ASP A 496 -11.90 -8.13 -0.89
C ASP A 496 -11.49 -9.53 -0.43
N ARG A 497 -10.90 -10.33 -1.33
CA ARG A 497 -10.46 -11.71 -1.10
C ARG A 497 -11.61 -12.67 -0.81
N ARG A 498 -12.82 -12.35 -1.26
CA ARG A 498 -13.92 -13.32 -1.27
C ARG A 498 -13.56 -14.45 -2.23
N ALA A 499 -13.89 -15.67 -1.82
CA ALA A 499 -13.57 -16.87 -2.54
C ALA A 499 -14.69 -17.88 -2.41
N GLY A 500 -14.80 -18.74 -3.39
CA GLY A 500 -15.67 -19.91 -3.37
C GLY A 500 -14.96 -21.09 -3.99
N SER A 501 -15.29 -22.28 -3.50
CA SER A 501 -14.58 -23.51 -3.83
C SER A 501 -15.50 -24.71 -3.66
N VAL A 502 -15.30 -25.69 -4.53
CA VAL A 502 -15.92 -27.02 -4.44
C VAL A 502 -14.91 -28.12 -4.70
N ALA A 503 -15.10 -29.25 -4.02
CA ALA A 503 -14.27 -30.44 -4.21
C ALA A 503 -15.11 -31.72 -4.28
N GLY A 504 -14.70 -32.67 -5.11
CA GLY A 504 -15.35 -33.96 -5.27
C GLY A 504 -16.80 -33.87 -5.76
N VAL A 505 -17.14 -32.89 -6.60
CA VAL A 505 -18.50 -32.78 -7.18
C VAL A 505 -18.63 -33.65 -8.42
N THR A 506 -19.84 -34.15 -8.66
CA THR A 506 -20.06 -35.23 -9.63
C THR A 506 -21.16 -34.96 -10.64
N ARG A 507 -21.92 -33.85 -10.50
CA ARG A 507 -23.11 -33.61 -11.33
C ARG A 507 -23.19 -32.23 -11.94
N THR A 508 -22.43 -31.26 -11.45
CA THR A 508 -22.52 -29.88 -11.96
C THR A 508 -21.69 -29.73 -13.23
N ARG A 509 -22.33 -29.33 -14.33
CA ARG A 509 -21.65 -29.21 -15.63
C ARG A 509 -20.37 -28.38 -15.57
N ASN A 510 -20.45 -27.22 -14.90
CA ASN A 510 -19.35 -26.28 -14.75
C ASN A 510 -19.00 -26.07 -13.27
N PRO A 511 -18.06 -26.85 -12.70
CA PRO A 511 -17.60 -26.70 -11.33
C PRO A 511 -17.16 -25.28 -10.95
N VAL A 512 -16.54 -24.51 -11.87
CA VAL A 512 -16.15 -23.11 -11.59
C VAL A 512 -17.35 -22.21 -11.28
N SER A 513 -18.48 -22.43 -11.94
CA SER A 513 -19.71 -21.67 -11.68
C SER A 513 -20.35 -22.07 -10.36
N LEU A 514 -20.21 -23.33 -9.96
CA LEU A 514 -20.58 -23.77 -8.61
C LEU A 514 -19.71 -23.11 -7.55
N ALA A 515 -18.39 -23.07 -7.75
CA ALA A 515 -17.48 -22.34 -6.87
C ALA A 515 -17.88 -20.86 -6.75
N ARG A 516 -18.25 -20.20 -7.87
CA ARG A 516 -18.77 -18.83 -7.85
C ARG A 516 -20.07 -18.69 -7.05
N LYS A 517 -20.99 -19.65 -7.17
CA LYS A 517 -22.23 -19.69 -6.37
C LYS A 517 -21.95 -19.89 -4.88
N VAL A 518 -20.97 -20.72 -4.50
CA VAL A 518 -20.55 -20.87 -3.09
C VAL A 518 -20.12 -19.51 -2.52
N MET A 519 -19.28 -18.76 -3.26
CA MET A 519 -18.82 -17.42 -2.86
C MET A 519 -19.96 -16.40 -2.70
N ALA A 520 -20.94 -16.43 -3.61
CA ALA A 520 -21.94 -15.39 -3.74
C ALA A 520 -23.24 -15.68 -2.95
N ALA A 521 -23.62 -16.95 -2.82
CA ALA A 521 -24.91 -17.38 -2.29
C ALA A 521 -24.80 -18.25 -1.03
N SER A 522 -23.62 -18.29 -0.39
CA SER A 522 -23.43 -18.96 0.89
C SER A 522 -22.50 -18.14 1.81
N PRO A 523 -22.53 -18.38 3.13
CA PRO A 523 -21.54 -17.81 4.05
C PRO A 523 -20.21 -18.59 4.07
N HIS A 524 -20.08 -19.63 3.25
CA HIS A 524 -18.95 -20.56 3.26
C HIS A 524 -17.97 -20.28 2.12
N VAL A 525 -16.74 -20.75 2.27
CA VAL A 525 -15.70 -20.65 1.22
C VAL A 525 -15.56 -21.96 0.45
N LEU A 526 -15.71 -23.11 1.09
CA LEU A 526 -15.49 -24.42 0.47
C LEU A 526 -16.61 -25.38 0.85
N LEU A 527 -17.22 -26.02 -0.14
CA LEU A 527 -18.14 -27.16 0.02
C LEU A 527 -17.53 -28.40 -0.64
N ALA A 528 -17.90 -29.61 -0.19
CA ALA A 528 -17.36 -30.83 -0.77
C ALA A 528 -18.40 -31.95 -0.90
N GLY A 529 -18.19 -32.83 -1.89
CA GLY A 529 -18.93 -34.05 -2.09
C GLY A 529 -20.43 -33.84 -2.29
N PRO A 530 -21.28 -34.78 -1.80
CA PRO A 530 -22.73 -34.73 -2.00
C PRO A 530 -23.42 -33.46 -1.47
N GLY A 531 -22.83 -32.79 -0.48
CA GLY A 531 -23.34 -31.52 0.03
C GLY A 531 -23.18 -30.38 -0.98
N ALA A 532 -22.07 -30.35 -1.71
CA ALA A 532 -21.84 -29.38 -2.78
C ALA A 532 -22.75 -29.65 -4.00
N ASP A 533 -22.95 -30.92 -4.38
CA ASP A 533 -23.89 -31.27 -5.46
C ASP A 533 -25.34 -30.88 -5.11
N ARG A 534 -25.76 -31.07 -3.84
CA ARG A 534 -27.09 -30.61 -3.39
C ARG A 534 -27.22 -29.09 -3.47
N PHE A 535 -26.24 -28.37 -2.95
CA PHE A 535 -26.21 -26.91 -3.04
C PHE A 535 -26.27 -26.44 -4.50
N SER A 536 -25.56 -27.11 -5.41
CA SER A 536 -25.61 -26.83 -6.85
C SER A 536 -27.03 -26.90 -7.42
N ALA A 537 -27.75 -27.97 -7.11
CA ALA A 537 -29.14 -28.15 -7.54
C ALA A 537 -30.07 -27.07 -6.95
N GLU A 538 -29.91 -26.73 -5.66
CA GLU A 538 -30.68 -25.67 -5.00
C GLU A 538 -30.40 -24.27 -5.59
N GLN A 539 -29.18 -24.03 -6.08
CA GLN A 539 -28.81 -22.78 -6.75
C GLN A 539 -29.23 -22.73 -8.23
N GLY A 540 -29.89 -23.78 -8.75
CA GLY A 540 -30.40 -23.84 -10.12
C GLY A 540 -29.32 -23.95 -11.18
N LEU A 541 -28.15 -24.50 -10.86
CA LEU A 541 -27.09 -24.76 -11.85
C LEU A 541 -27.42 -25.99 -12.69
N GLU A 542 -26.96 -26.01 -13.95
CA GLU A 542 -27.15 -27.14 -14.87
C GLU A 542 -26.53 -28.42 -14.30
N GLN A 543 -27.39 -29.42 -14.12
CA GLN A 543 -27.01 -30.76 -13.70
C GLN A 543 -26.88 -31.65 -14.94
N VAL A 544 -25.80 -32.42 -15.02
CA VAL A 544 -25.55 -33.39 -16.08
C VAL A 544 -25.50 -34.80 -15.52
N ASP A 545 -25.74 -35.77 -16.39
CA ASP A 545 -25.41 -37.16 -16.08
C ASP A 545 -23.88 -37.29 -15.95
N PRO A 546 -23.33 -38.02 -14.97
CA PRO A 546 -21.89 -38.22 -14.85
C PRO A 546 -21.20 -38.67 -16.14
N ALA A 547 -21.90 -39.42 -17.01
CA ALA A 547 -21.40 -39.82 -18.33
C ALA A 547 -21.03 -38.64 -19.24
N TRP A 548 -21.55 -37.44 -19.00
CA TRP A 548 -21.14 -36.22 -19.70
C TRP A 548 -19.65 -35.91 -19.56
N PHE A 549 -19.09 -36.15 -18.37
CA PHE A 549 -17.69 -35.87 -18.09
C PHE A 549 -16.73 -36.86 -18.77
N HIS A 550 -17.26 -38.01 -19.17
CA HIS A 550 -16.50 -39.14 -19.67
C HIS A 550 -16.01 -38.90 -21.11
N THR A 551 -14.80 -39.34 -21.41
CA THR A 551 -14.35 -39.55 -22.79
C THR A 551 -13.66 -40.90 -22.90
N ASP A 552 -13.78 -41.53 -24.07
CA ASP A 552 -13.14 -42.83 -24.34
C ASP A 552 -11.62 -42.75 -24.15
N GLU A 553 -11.04 -41.61 -24.52
CA GLU A 553 -9.61 -41.36 -24.33
C GLU A 553 -9.20 -41.35 -22.86
N ARG A 554 -9.92 -40.65 -21.99
CA ARG A 554 -9.63 -40.65 -20.54
C ARG A 554 -9.83 -42.02 -19.92
N ARG A 555 -10.80 -42.80 -20.42
CA ARG A 555 -11.04 -44.18 -19.98
C ARG A 555 -9.85 -45.07 -20.32
N ARG A 556 -9.39 -45.03 -21.58
CA ARG A 556 -8.19 -45.78 -22.01
C ARG A 556 -6.98 -45.48 -21.15
N GLN A 557 -6.76 -44.21 -20.79
CA GLN A 557 -5.65 -43.80 -19.93
C GLN A 557 -5.72 -44.43 -18.53
N LEU A 558 -6.92 -44.57 -17.94
CA LEU A 558 -7.08 -45.28 -16.68
C LEU A 558 -6.80 -46.77 -16.85
N ASP A 559 -7.37 -47.40 -17.87
CA ASP A 559 -7.23 -48.83 -18.10
C ASP A 559 -5.76 -49.22 -18.33
N GLU A 560 -5.04 -48.43 -19.14
CA GLU A 560 -3.60 -48.58 -19.35
C GLU A 560 -2.80 -48.42 -18.05
N LEU A 561 -3.16 -47.45 -17.20
CA LEU A 561 -2.50 -47.20 -15.92
C LEU A 561 -2.68 -48.39 -14.97
N LEU A 562 -3.92 -48.87 -14.83
CA LEU A 562 -4.26 -49.99 -13.95
C LEU A 562 -3.71 -51.33 -14.47
N SER A 563 -3.54 -51.47 -15.79
CA SER A 563 -2.90 -52.66 -16.38
C SER A 563 -1.43 -52.82 -15.99
N ARG A 564 -0.73 -51.72 -15.73
CA ARG A 564 0.69 -51.72 -15.33
C ARG A 564 0.85 -52.04 -13.85
N ASN A 565 -0.04 -51.48 -13.01
CA ASN A 565 -0.08 -51.72 -11.58
C ASN A 565 -1.47 -51.32 -11.04
N ALA A 566 -2.15 -52.24 -10.34
CA ALA A 566 -3.51 -52.04 -9.82
C ALA A 566 -3.64 -50.94 -8.75
N ASP A 567 -2.52 -50.50 -8.16
CA ASP A 567 -2.45 -49.38 -7.23
C ASP A 567 -1.75 -48.14 -7.83
N ALA A 568 -1.45 -48.13 -9.13
CA ALA A 568 -0.87 -46.96 -9.78
C ALA A 568 -1.88 -45.80 -9.89
N PHE A 569 -1.36 -44.59 -9.71
CA PHE A 569 -2.00 -43.32 -10.05
C PHE A 569 -1.00 -42.50 -10.88
N ASP A 570 -1.48 -41.55 -11.67
CA ASP A 570 -0.61 -40.76 -12.55
C ASP A 570 0.16 -39.69 -11.77
N SER A 571 1.30 -40.07 -11.20
CA SER A 571 2.23 -39.16 -10.54
C SER A 571 2.90 -38.18 -11.49
N ASP A 572 2.98 -38.52 -12.78
CA ASP A 572 3.66 -37.74 -13.81
C ASP A 572 2.76 -36.66 -14.42
N MET A 573 1.47 -36.65 -14.04
CA MET A 573 0.51 -35.61 -14.39
C MET A 573 0.47 -35.31 -15.89
N LYS A 574 0.16 -36.33 -16.67
CA LYS A 574 0.15 -36.24 -18.14
C LYS A 574 -0.92 -35.29 -18.66
N TYR A 575 -1.96 -35.00 -17.86
CA TYR A 575 -3.13 -34.23 -18.26
C TYR A 575 -3.52 -33.24 -17.17
N GLY A 576 -3.27 -31.95 -17.43
CA GLY A 576 -3.24 -30.93 -16.39
C GLY A 576 -4.54 -30.16 -16.19
N THR A 577 -4.64 -29.59 -15.00
CA THR A 577 -5.66 -28.64 -14.52
C THR A 577 -5.81 -27.42 -15.46
N VAL A 578 -7.02 -26.88 -15.55
CA VAL A 578 -7.30 -25.64 -16.29
C VAL A 578 -7.42 -24.44 -15.35
N GLY A 579 -7.18 -23.24 -15.85
CA GLY A 579 -7.36 -22.04 -15.05
C GLY A 579 -7.16 -20.74 -15.82
N ALA A 580 -7.57 -19.65 -15.20
CA ALA A 580 -7.50 -18.31 -15.74
C ALA A 580 -7.16 -17.29 -14.65
N VAL A 581 -6.39 -16.27 -15.02
CA VAL A 581 -6.16 -15.07 -14.20
C VAL A 581 -6.36 -13.84 -15.06
N ALA A 582 -6.99 -12.80 -14.50
CA ALA A 582 -7.27 -11.57 -15.22
C ALA A 582 -7.00 -10.34 -14.38
N CYS A 583 -6.71 -9.23 -15.05
CA CYS A 583 -6.76 -7.86 -14.54
C CYS A 583 -7.77 -7.08 -15.39
N ASP A 584 -8.77 -6.46 -14.77
CA ASP A 584 -9.74 -5.62 -15.48
C ASP A 584 -9.29 -4.15 -15.62
N CYS A 585 -10.11 -3.35 -16.31
CA CYS A 585 -9.86 -1.93 -16.57
C CYS A 585 -9.80 -1.04 -15.32
N HIS A 586 -10.24 -1.54 -14.18
CA HIS A 586 -10.16 -0.86 -12.89
C HIS A 586 -8.92 -1.27 -12.08
N GLY A 587 -8.11 -2.21 -12.59
CA GLY A 587 -6.95 -2.75 -11.91
C GLY A 587 -7.30 -3.81 -10.87
N HIS A 588 -8.51 -4.40 -10.92
CA HIS A 588 -8.89 -5.51 -10.05
C HIS A 588 -8.46 -6.83 -10.66
N VAL A 589 -8.00 -7.75 -9.82
CA VAL A 589 -7.55 -9.08 -10.27
C VAL A 589 -8.47 -10.19 -9.78
N ALA A 590 -8.57 -11.26 -10.57
CA ALA A 590 -9.29 -12.46 -10.18
C ALA A 590 -8.58 -13.72 -10.69
N ALA A 591 -8.81 -14.85 -10.02
CA ALA A 591 -8.28 -16.15 -10.39
C ALA A 591 -9.39 -17.20 -10.35
N ALA A 592 -9.36 -18.15 -11.29
CA ALA A 592 -10.19 -19.33 -11.30
C ALA A 592 -9.38 -20.55 -11.74
N THR A 593 -9.62 -21.71 -11.12
CA THR A 593 -8.93 -22.97 -11.42
C THR A 593 -9.92 -24.13 -11.32
N SER A 594 -9.88 -25.08 -12.24
CA SER A 594 -10.79 -26.25 -12.29
C SER A 594 -10.04 -27.50 -12.75
N THR A 595 -10.40 -28.68 -12.21
CA THR A 595 -9.69 -29.93 -12.49
C THR A 595 -10.54 -31.18 -12.29
N GLY A 596 -10.22 -32.25 -13.02
CA GLY A 596 -10.62 -33.63 -12.67
C GLY A 596 -9.70 -34.30 -11.65
N GLY A 597 -8.55 -33.68 -11.33
CA GLY A 597 -7.51 -34.25 -10.47
C GLY A 597 -6.50 -35.08 -11.26
N VAL A 598 -6.01 -36.17 -10.66
CA VAL A 598 -5.04 -37.09 -11.29
C VAL A 598 -5.69 -38.43 -11.62
N THR A 599 -5.33 -39.02 -12.76
CA THR A 599 -5.87 -40.32 -13.20
C THR A 599 -5.55 -41.39 -12.15
N GLY A 600 -6.55 -42.19 -11.78
CA GLY A 600 -6.42 -43.25 -10.77
C GLY A 600 -6.42 -42.73 -9.32
N LYS A 601 -6.80 -41.47 -9.08
CA LYS A 601 -6.94 -40.94 -7.72
C LYS A 601 -7.92 -41.79 -6.89
N ARG A 602 -7.65 -41.91 -5.59
CA ARG A 602 -8.42 -42.75 -4.65
C ARG A 602 -9.03 -41.90 -3.53
N TRP A 603 -10.07 -42.46 -2.90
CA TRP A 603 -10.61 -42.05 -1.60
C TRP A 603 -11.08 -40.59 -1.51
N GLY A 604 -11.49 -39.99 -2.62
CA GLY A 604 -11.85 -38.57 -2.66
C GLY A 604 -10.65 -37.64 -2.50
N ARG A 605 -9.48 -37.99 -3.04
CA ARG A 605 -8.28 -37.14 -3.04
C ARG A 605 -8.60 -35.75 -3.60
N ILE A 606 -8.26 -34.73 -2.82
CA ILE A 606 -8.40 -33.31 -3.16
C ILE A 606 -7.01 -32.73 -3.48
N GLY A 607 -6.89 -32.11 -4.65
CA GLY A 607 -5.67 -31.46 -5.10
C GLY A 607 -5.52 -30.01 -4.62
N ASP A 608 -4.60 -29.26 -5.24
CA ASP A 608 -4.34 -27.85 -4.95
C ASP A 608 -5.43 -26.91 -5.49
N SER A 609 -6.09 -27.29 -6.59
CA SER A 609 -7.04 -26.44 -7.33
C SER A 609 -8.18 -25.86 -6.48
N PRO A 610 -8.89 -26.62 -5.62
CA PRO A 610 -9.95 -26.04 -4.79
C PRO A 610 -9.42 -25.36 -3.52
N LEU A 611 -8.11 -25.39 -3.24
CA LEU A 611 -7.54 -24.90 -2.00
C LEU A 611 -7.01 -23.48 -2.19
N ILE A 612 -7.73 -22.51 -1.62
CA ILE A 612 -7.37 -21.09 -1.69
C ILE A 612 -5.99 -20.85 -1.07
N GLY A 613 -5.08 -20.28 -1.87
CA GLY A 613 -3.69 -20.06 -1.49
C GLY A 613 -2.73 -21.15 -1.94
N ALA A 614 -3.22 -22.32 -2.38
CA ALA A 614 -2.42 -23.34 -3.04
C ALA A 614 -2.54 -23.20 -4.57
N GLY A 615 -3.62 -23.70 -5.16
CA GLY A 615 -3.82 -23.70 -6.61
C GLY A 615 -4.48 -22.43 -7.17
N THR A 616 -5.29 -21.74 -6.35
CA THR A 616 -6.00 -20.51 -6.74
C THR A 616 -5.82 -19.43 -5.69
N TYR A 617 -5.42 -18.23 -6.10
CA TYR A 617 -5.32 -17.08 -5.19
C TYR A 617 -5.45 -15.75 -5.94
N ALA A 618 -6.13 -14.76 -5.34
CA ALA A 618 -6.20 -13.40 -5.88
C ALA A 618 -6.17 -12.34 -4.78
N ASP A 619 -5.42 -11.28 -5.00
CA ASP A 619 -5.31 -10.13 -4.08
C ASP A 619 -4.85 -8.87 -4.85
N ASP A 620 -5.68 -7.83 -4.87
CA ASP A 620 -5.40 -6.54 -5.54
C ASP A 620 -4.14 -5.82 -5.00
N ARG A 621 -3.63 -6.24 -3.85
CA ARG A 621 -2.35 -5.73 -3.31
C ARG A 621 -1.15 -6.41 -3.94
N ALA A 622 -1.37 -7.53 -4.64
CA ALA A 622 -0.36 -8.46 -5.10
C ALA A 622 -0.61 -8.85 -6.57
N CYS A 623 -1.30 -9.96 -6.80
CA CYS A 623 -1.56 -10.57 -8.08
C CYS A 623 -2.67 -11.62 -7.93
N ALA A 624 -3.21 -12.05 -9.05
CA ALA A 624 -3.96 -13.29 -9.22
C ALA A 624 -3.03 -14.40 -9.71
N VAL A 625 -3.24 -15.62 -9.21
CA VAL A 625 -2.43 -16.80 -9.48
C VAL A 625 -3.35 -17.99 -9.70
N SER A 626 -3.11 -18.73 -10.78
CA SER A 626 -3.68 -20.06 -11.03
C SER A 626 -2.54 -21.05 -11.30
N CYS A 627 -2.66 -22.26 -10.78
CA CYS A 627 -1.63 -23.28 -10.83
C CYS A 627 -2.10 -24.57 -11.50
N THR A 628 -1.13 -25.34 -12.00
CA THR A 628 -1.31 -26.69 -12.52
C THR A 628 -0.05 -27.49 -12.24
N GLY A 629 -0.15 -28.69 -11.66
CA GLY A 629 1.02 -29.51 -11.35
C GLY A 629 0.80 -30.36 -10.12
N SER A 630 1.89 -30.88 -9.54
CA SER A 630 1.88 -31.85 -8.43
C SER A 630 1.13 -31.32 -7.21
N GLY A 631 -0.19 -31.55 -7.17
CA GLY A 631 -1.09 -30.90 -6.22
C GLY A 631 -0.63 -30.99 -4.77
N GLU A 632 -0.12 -32.15 -4.34
CA GLU A 632 0.41 -32.38 -3.00
C GLU A 632 1.57 -31.43 -2.65
N VAL A 633 2.48 -31.16 -3.59
CA VAL A 633 3.61 -30.24 -3.38
C VAL A 633 3.13 -28.79 -3.43
N PHE A 634 2.21 -28.47 -4.35
CA PHE A 634 1.65 -27.12 -4.47
C PHE A 634 0.89 -26.70 -3.20
N ILE A 635 0.18 -27.65 -2.56
CA ILE A 635 -0.44 -27.47 -1.24
C ILE A 635 0.61 -27.20 -0.16
N ARG A 636 1.64 -28.05 -0.09
CA ARG A 636 2.68 -27.97 0.94
C ARG A 636 3.48 -26.66 0.89
N VAL A 637 3.72 -26.14 -0.32
CA VAL A 637 4.39 -24.85 -0.53
C VAL A 637 3.42 -23.68 -0.35
N GLY A 638 2.13 -23.86 -0.62
CA GLY A 638 1.17 -22.76 -0.67
C GLY A 638 1.45 -21.81 -1.84
N VAL A 639 1.67 -22.38 -3.04
CA VAL A 639 2.23 -21.69 -4.22
C VAL A 639 1.52 -20.37 -4.53
N GLY A 640 0.18 -20.39 -4.65
CA GLY A 640 -0.60 -19.20 -4.98
C GLY A 640 -0.41 -18.06 -3.98
N HIS A 641 -0.48 -18.37 -2.68
CA HIS A 641 -0.27 -17.38 -1.63
C HIS A 641 1.20 -16.95 -1.53
N GLU A 642 2.16 -17.86 -1.69
CA GLU A 642 3.60 -17.58 -1.58
C GLU A 642 4.08 -16.63 -2.69
N ILE A 643 3.63 -16.82 -3.94
CA ILE A 643 3.91 -15.89 -5.05
C ILE A 643 3.36 -14.50 -4.71
N ALA A 644 2.11 -14.42 -4.26
CA ALA A 644 1.50 -13.15 -3.86
C ALA A 644 2.19 -12.52 -2.63
N ALA A 645 2.64 -13.34 -1.67
CA ALA A 645 3.34 -12.91 -0.47
C ALA A 645 4.71 -12.32 -0.82
N ARG A 646 5.49 -12.98 -1.67
CA ARG A 646 6.78 -12.47 -2.18
C ARG A 646 6.60 -11.11 -2.83
N ARG A 647 5.67 -10.96 -3.78
CA ARG A 647 5.39 -9.65 -4.37
C ARG A 647 5.04 -8.58 -3.32
N ARG A 648 4.21 -8.92 -2.31
CA ARG A 648 3.81 -7.96 -1.25
C ARG A 648 4.94 -7.59 -0.30
N PHE A 649 5.81 -8.55 0.03
CA PHE A 649 6.79 -8.40 1.11
C PHE A 649 8.17 -8.02 0.62
N THR A 650 8.61 -8.57 -0.52
CA THR A 650 9.94 -8.32 -1.11
C THR A 650 9.89 -7.32 -2.26
N GLY A 651 8.73 -7.15 -2.90
CA GLY A 651 8.58 -6.32 -4.10
C GLY A 651 9.14 -6.96 -5.36
N GLU A 652 9.38 -8.28 -5.34
CA GLU A 652 9.72 -9.07 -6.53
C GLU A 652 8.69 -8.86 -7.66
N SER A 653 9.16 -8.90 -8.91
CA SER A 653 8.26 -8.96 -10.06
C SER A 653 7.45 -10.26 -10.02
N ILE A 654 6.27 -10.27 -10.64
CA ILE A 654 5.44 -11.48 -10.69
C ILE A 654 6.16 -12.66 -11.35
N GLN A 655 7.01 -12.40 -12.36
CA GLN A 655 7.84 -13.43 -13.00
C GLN A 655 8.88 -14.00 -12.03
N ALA A 656 9.66 -13.14 -11.36
CA ALA A 656 10.70 -13.60 -10.43
C ALA A 656 10.12 -14.37 -9.24
N ALA A 657 8.97 -13.90 -8.72
CA ALA A 657 8.26 -14.59 -7.66
C ALA A 657 7.76 -15.97 -8.13
N ALA A 658 7.14 -16.05 -9.31
CA ALA A 658 6.68 -17.32 -9.88
C ALA A 658 7.84 -18.30 -10.10
N ASP A 659 8.94 -17.85 -10.72
CA ASP A 659 10.12 -18.68 -10.99
C ASP A 659 10.75 -19.20 -9.69
N THR A 660 10.84 -18.36 -8.66
CA THR A 660 11.45 -18.78 -7.40
C THR A 660 10.59 -19.81 -6.67
N VAL A 661 9.28 -19.63 -6.66
CA VAL A 661 8.36 -20.59 -6.01
C VAL A 661 8.29 -21.90 -6.79
N LEU A 662 8.30 -21.86 -8.12
CA LEU A 662 8.35 -23.07 -8.95
C LEU A 662 9.70 -23.81 -8.82
N ALA A 663 10.80 -23.09 -8.56
CA ALA A 663 12.07 -23.73 -8.21
C ALA A 663 12.01 -24.46 -6.86
N GLU A 664 11.30 -23.90 -5.86
CA GLU A 664 11.07 -24.56 -4.57
C GLU A 664 10.20 -25.82 -4.71
N VAL A 665 9.12 -25.74 -5.50
CA VAL A 665 8.29 -26.89 -5.87
C VAL A 665 9.17 -27.99 -6.47
N LYS A 666 10.05 -27.64 -7.41
CA LYS A 666 10.99 -28.58 -8.04
C LYS A 666 11.97 -29.18 -7.03
N ALA A 667 12.49 -28.38 -6.09
CA ALA A 667 13.38 -28.86 -5.03
C ALA A 667 12.70 -29.88 -4.10
N LEU A 668 11.38 -29.80 -3.93
CA LEU A 668 10.58 -30.77 -3.16
C LEU A 668 10.11 -31.97 -4.00
N GLY A 669 10.59 -32.11 -5.24
CA GLY A 669 10.24 -33.20 -6.15
C GLY A 669 8.92 -33.02 -6.88
N GLY A 670 8.28 -31.85 -6.80
CA GLY A 670 7.09 -31.52 -7.58
C GLY A 670 7.42 -30.96 -8.95
N THR A 671 6.48 -31.04 -9.88
CA THR A 671 6.56 -30.41 -11.20
C THR A 671 5.25 -29.71 -11.54
N GLY A 672 5.28 -28.73 -12.45
CA GLY A 672 4.08 -28.02 -12.86
C GLY A 672 4.35 -26.65 -13.47
N GLY A 673 3.33 -25.80 -13.44
CA GLY A 673 3.39 -24.42 -13.87
C GLY A 673 2.33 -23.54 -13.19
N THR A 674 2.47 -22.25 -13.41
CA THR A 674 1.56 -21.23 -12.91
C THR A 674 1.45 -20.07 -13.89
N ILE A 675 0.27 -19.46 -13.93
CA ILE A 675 0.01 -18.18 -14.60
C ILE A 675 -0.30 -17.12 -13.55
N VAL A 676 0.12 -15.88 -13.81
CA VAL A 676 0.03 -14.76 -12.87
C VAL A 676 -0.39 -13.48 -13.60
N ALA A 677 -1.34 -12.74 -13.03
CA ALA A 677 -1.72 -11.39 -13.49
C ALA A 677 -1.64 -10.39 -12.33
N ALA A 678 -1.09 -9.20 -12.58
CA ALA A 678 -0.96 -8.14 -11.58
C ALA A 678 -1.94 -6.98 -11.84
N PRO A 679 -2.29 -6.21 -10.78
CA PRO A 679 -3.16 -5.01 -10.87
C PRO A 679 -2.68 -3.90 -11.82
N ASP A 680 -1.43 -3.97 -12.28
CA ASP A 680 -0.84 -3.03 -13.24
C ASP A 680 -0.94 -3.53 -14.69
N GLY A 681 -1.69 -4.62 -14.94
CA GLY A 681 -1.85 -5.25 -16.25
C GLY A 681 -0.71 -6.21 -16.62
N THR A 682 0.37 -6.29 -15.82
CA THR A 682 1.48 -7.21 -16.10
C THR A 682 1.02 -8.65 -15.97
N ILE A 683 1.41 -9.47 -16.94
CA ILE A 683 1.17 -10.92 -16.96
C ILE A 683 2.49 -11.69 -16.95
N ALA A 684 2.47 -12.88 -16.36
CA ALA A 684 3.62 -13.78 -16.30
C ALA A 684 3.15 -15.23 -16.24
N TRP A 685 4.07 -16.15 -16.56
CA TRP A 685 3.91 -17.56 -16.27
C TRP A 685 5.27 -18.18 -15.97
N SER A 686 5.26 -19.28 -15.23
CA SER A 686 6.45 -20.08 -14.95
C SER A 686 6.08 -21.56 -15.01
N MET A 687 6.98 -22.40 -15.51
CA MET A 687 6.78 -23.84 -15.58
C MET A 687 8.10 -24.59 -15.47
N THR A 688 8.03 -25.80 -14.91
CA THR A 688 9.16 -26.73 -14.78
C THR A 688 9.02 -27.97 -15.65
N THR A 689 7.90 -28.07 -16.39
CA THR A 689 7.54 -29.17 -17.29
C THR A 689 7.95 -28.90 -18.74
N ALA A 690 7.86 -29.92 -19.60
CA ALA A 690 8.23 -29.82 -21.02
C ALA A 690 7.22 -29.00 -21.85
N GLY A 691 6.00 -28.84 -21.35
CA GLY A 691 4.99 -27.95 -21.93
C GLY A 691 3.92 -27.57 -20.91
N MET A 692 3.16 -26.55 -21.29
CA MET A 692 1.96 -26.07 -20.60
C MET A 692 1.03 -25.44 -21.64
N TYR A 693 -0.15 -26.03 -21.83
CA TYR A 693 -1.21 -25.40 -22.63
C TYR A 693 -1.50 -24.03 -22.02
N ARG A 694 -1.27 -22.95 -22.76
CA ARG A 694 -1.41 -21.59 -22.25
C ARG A 694 -1.81 -20.60 -23.32
N GLY A 695 -2.39 -19.49 -22.88
CA GLY A 695 -2.69 -18.38 -23.74
C GLY A 695 -2.69 -17.06 -22.98
N ARG A 696 -2.46 -15.96 -23.70
CA ARG A 696 -2.56 -14.59 -23.18
C ARG A 696 -3.30 -13.69 -24.15
N ALA A 697 -4.04 -12.74 -23.59
CA ALA A 697 -4.64 -11.65 -24.34
C ALA A 697 -4.55 -10.34 -23.56
N THR A 698 -4.36 -9.21 -24.25
CA THR A 698 -4.36 -7.89 -23.62
C THR A 698 -5.10 -6.86 -24.47
N SER A 699 -5.53 -5.77 -23.85
CA SER A 699 -6.15 -4.64 -24.56
C SER A 699 -5.20 -3.94 -25.56
N ALA A 700 -3.91 -4.24 -25.53
CA ALA A 700 -2.90 -3.69 -26.44
C ALA A 700 -2.84 -4.45 -27.78
N GLY A 701 -3.73 -5.42 -28.00
CA GLY A 701 -3.81 -6.21 -29.23
C GLY A 701 -2.98 -7.50 -29.19
N GLU A 702 -2.42 -7.85 -28.04
CA GLU A 702 -1.77 -9.16 -27.86
C GLU A 702 -2.84 -10.24 -27.75
N HIS A 703 -2.70 -11.31 -28.55
CA HIS A 703 -3.53 -12.52 -28.48
C HIS A 703 -2.68 -13.70 -28.96
N GLN A 704 -2.35 -14.62 -28.06
CA GLN A 704 -1.44 -15.73 -28.36
C GLN A 704 -1.82 -16.99 -27.59
N VAL A 705 -1.71 -18.14 -28.26
CA VAL A 705 -1.76 -19.48 -27.64
C VAL A 705 -0.43 -20.19 -27.87
N ALA A 706 0.00 -20.98 -26.88
CA ALA A 706 1.24 -21.74 -26.89
C ALA A 706 1.07 -23.04 -26.10
N ILE A 707 1.82 -24.08 -26.47
CA ILE A 707 1.75 -25.40 -25.81
C ILE A 707 3.13 -25.80 -25.29
N TYR A 708 4.13 -25.79 -26.16
CA TYR A 708 5.46 -26.32 -25.86
C TYR A 708 6.35 -25.29 -25.15
N ALA A 709 7.42 -25.75 -24.50
CA ALA A 709 8.32 -24.88 -23.73
C ALA A 709 9.11 -23.87 -24.57
N ASP A 710 9.31 -24.17 -25.85
CA ASP A 710 9.99 -23.33 -26.85
C ASP A 710 9.06 -22.32 -27.55
N GLU A 711 7.76 -22.32 -27.24
CA GLU A 711 6.78 -21.39 -27.83
C GLU A 711 6.50 -20.17 -26.94
N GLY A 712 6.40 -18.97 -27.51
CA GLY A 712 5.98 -17.75 -26.80
C GLY A 712 7.03 -17.18 -25.88
#